data_AF-A0A1G2CRB5-F1
#
_entry.id   AF-A0A1G2CRB5-F1
#
_cell.length_a   1.000
_cell.length_b   1.000
_cell.length_c   1.000
_cell.angle_alpha   90.00
_cell.angle_beta   90.00
_cell.angle_gamma   90.00
#
_symmetry.space_group_name_H-M   'P 1'
#
loop_
_entity.id
_entity.type
_entity.pdbx_description
1 polymer ?
#
loop_
_entity_poly.entity_id
_entity_poly.type
_entity_poly.pdbx_seq_one_letter_code
_entity_poly.pdbx_strand_id
1 'polypeptide(L)'
;MKKTFIFIPYAAVIVISLFSLFFMYRASSHDSLIMDEMAHIPAGYGYVHFLDYRLNPEHPPLVKAISALPLLFLNLNFPVSNDFWQKDVNGQWVGGAQFIFESGNDADKIIFWSRIGPMILTILLVLFIYFWAANLIGRWWGLAPAFMFAFSPTVLAHGHYVTTDVGAAFGIFAASYFFVKYLESPSRKNFWLAGVFLGIAELLKFSAVLLFPFFIFLTFLKAYKEAKSSETFIKNTYSFFIKFIKLISKLTIIVLIAFVVVYFFYFIFTFNYPVERQVSDTKFLLSSFAGGPTASGETCNLTRCFAEADIVMANNVFLRPISEYLLGVLMVMQRSSAGNSGYFIGEVSSSGWISYFPVTYIAKETLPTLILIITGLVLALARMARGVYNRERKRIRHYLQTNFAEFSMASFVVFYWIYSIKSPLNIGVRHILPTLPFIYILSVSSIKKWAINKGSYGNSNFIKSFFSSTARNVFQAGKVFLTIAVLAWLFIETASASPYFLSYYNTLAGGTREGYKIATDSNYDWGQDLKRLEEFVEKNNIKKIAVDYFGGDSLTYRLGEKFAPWWSARNDPREEGIEWLAVSVNTLNQATAKPHQGFERKQEDEYLWLKAARSLPLSLSEPPKPDFIAGTSIFIYHLKKS
;
A
#
# COMPACT_ATOMS: atom_id res chain seq x y z
N MET A 1 -7.71 19.95 37.13
CA MET A 1 -8.31 20.24 35.80
C MET A 1 -7.29 20.36 34.66
N LYS A 2 -6.27 21.24 34.69
CA LYS A 2 -5.34 21.42 33.54
C LYS A 2 -4.54 20.17 33.12
N LYS A 3 -4.14 19.30 34.05
CA LYS A 3 -3.43 18.04 33.72
C LYS A 3 -4.34 17.03 33.00
N THR A 4 -5.60 16.89 33.42
CA THR A 4 -6.58 15.97 32.81
C THR A 4 -6.83 16.27 31.33
N PHE A 5 -6.95 17.55 30.96
CA PHE A 5 -7.14 17.99 29.57
C PHE A 5 -5.97 17.67 28.63
N ILE A 6 -4.76 17.43 29.17
CA ILE A 6 -3.59 17.04 28.36
C ILE A 6 -3.69 15.58 27.93
N PHE A 7 -4.31 14.71 28.74
CA PHE A 7 -4.39 13.28 28.49
C PHE A 7 -5.51 12.87 27.53
N ILE A 8 -6.57 13.68 27.40
CA ILE A 8 -7.74 13.31 26.61
C ILE A 8 -7.40 13.03 25.13
N PRO A 9 -6.62 13.85 24.41
CA PRO A 9 -6.25 13.55 23.03
C PRO A 9 -5.45 12.25 22.89
N TYR A 10 -4.61 11.92 23.88
CA TYR A 10 -3.87 10.66 23.87
C TYR A 10 -4.79 9.45 24.11
N ALA A 11 -5.76 9.56 25.02
CA ALA A 11 -6.78 8.54 25.21
C ALA A 11 -7.63 8.36 23.94
N ALA A 12 -8.01 9.47 23.28
CA ALA A 12 -8.80 9.45 22.06
C ALA A 12 -8.07 8.73 20.90
N VAL A 13 -6.77 8.99 20.69
CA VAL A 13 -6.03 8.26 19.64
C VAL A 13 -5.89 6.77 19.96
N ILE A 14 -5.76 6.40 21.23
CA ILE A 14 -5.77 4.98 21.64
C ILE A 14 -7.11 4.34 21.31
N VAL A 15 -8.23 5.00 21.61
CA VAL A 15 -9.57 4.49 21.26
C VAL A 15 -9.72 4.33 19.74
N ILE A 16 -9.29 5.33 18.96
CA ILE A 16 -9.28 5.25 17.48
C ILE A 16 -8.49 4.02 17.00
N SER A 17 -7.29 3.81 17.56
CA SER A 17 -6.45 2.65 17.24
C SER A 17 -7.11 1.32 17.60
N LEU A 18 -7.78 1.22 18.76
CA LEU A 18 -8.47 0.00 19.18
C LEU A 18 -9.65 -0.34 18.26
N PHE A 19 -10.44 0.65 17.83
CA PHE A 19 -11.52 0.42 16.87
C PHE A 19 -11.00 0.03 15.48
N SER A 20 -9.90 0.65 15.02
CA SER A 20 -9.24 0.28 13.76
C SER A 20 -8.74 -1.17 13.81
N LEU A 21 -8.10 -1.56 14.92
CA LEU A 21 -7.67 -2.95 15.16
C LEU A 21 -8.86 -3.91 15.17
N PHE A 22 -9.96 -3.54 15.84
CA PHE A 22 -11.19 -4.34 15.86
C PHE A 22 -11.75 -4.57 14.45
N PHE A 23 -11.81 -3.53 13.61
CA PHE A 23 -12.28 -3.66 12.23
C PHE A 23 -11.36 -4.54 11.38
N MET A 24 -10.04 -4.35 11.49
CA MET A 24 -9.05 -5.19 10.79
C MET A 24 -9.14 -6.66 11.24
N TYR A 25 -9.25 -6.92 12.54
CA TYR A 25 -9.46 -8.26 13.08
C TYR A 25 -10.75 -8.90 12.54
N ARG A 26 -11.85 -8.13 12.53
CA ARG A 26 -13.13 -8.62 12.00
C ARG A 26 -13.02 -8.97 10.53
N ALA A 27 -12.42 -8.13 9.69
CA ALA A 27 -12.20 -8.46 8.27
C ALA A 27 -11.30 -9.70 8.11
N SER A 28 -10.14 -9.68 8.77
CA SER A 28 -9.15 -10.77 8.74
C SER A 28 -9.71 -12.14 9.13
N SER A 29 -10.67 -12.19 10.06
CA SER A 29 -11.27 -13.46 10.50
C SER A 29 -12.22 -14.07 9.48
N HIS A 30 -12.85 -13.24 8.62
CA HIS A 30 -13.80 -13.70 7.60
C HIS A 30 -13.13 -13.89 6.23
N ASP A 31 -11.98 -13.26 6.00
CA ASP A 31 -11.29 -13.31 4.72
C ASP A 31 -10.39 -14.53 4.58
N SER A 32 -10.47 -15.17 3.41
CA SER A 32 -9.55 -16.20 2.94
C SER A 32 -8.16 -15.65 2.65
N LEU A 33 -7.20 -16.56 2.49
CA LEU A 33 -5.82 -16.21 2.10
C LEU A 33 -5.81 -15.60 0.69
N ILE A 34 -5.20 -14.44 0.54
CA ILE A 34 -5.05 -13.78 -0.77
C ILE A 34 -3.75 -14.21 -1.47
N MET A 35 -3.62 -13.94 -2.77
CA MET A 35 -2.46 -14.40 -3.57
C MET A 35 -1.11 -14.05 -2.90
N ASP A 36 -0.83 -12.77 -2.64
CA ASP A 36 0.46 -12.34 -2.06
C ASP A 36 0.81 -13.03 -0.72
N GLU A 37 -0.18 -13.39 0.09
CA GLU A 37 0.05 -14.06 1.39
C GLU A 37 0.59 -15.48 1.23
N MET A 38 0.23 -16.16 0.12
CA MET A 38 0.70 -17.52 -0.18
C MET A 38 2.22 -17.52 -0.33
N ALA A 39 2.79 -16.46 -0.90
CA ALA A 39 4.23 -16.30 -1.03
C ALA A 39 4.88 -15.70 0.23
N HIS A 40 4.28 -14.66 0.82
CA HIS A 40 4.92 -13.88 1.88
C HIS A 40 5.00 -14.59 3.22
N ILE A 41 3.97 -15.33 3.61
CA ILE A 41 3.92 -16.05 4.89
C ILE A 41 5.02 -17.13 4.98
N PRO A 42 5.14 -18.10 4.05
CA PRO A 42 6.19 -19.12 4.10
C PRO A 42 7.59 -18.51 3.96
N ALA A 43 7.75 -17.47 3.12
CA ALA A 43 9.02 -16.79 2.98
C ALA A 43 9.45 -16.13 4.31
N GLY A 44 8.54 -15.41 4.97
CA GLY A 44 8.76 -14.87 6.30
C GLY A 44 9.17 -15.92 7.32
N TYR A 45 8.52 -17.08 7.31
CA TYR A 45 8.86 -18.21 8.19
C TYR A 45 10.27 -18.75 7.88
N GLY A 46 10.62 -18.87 6.60
CA GLY A 46 11.98 -19.14 6.12
C GLY A 46 13.03 -18.24 6.79
N TYR A 47 12.76 -16.93 6.80
CA TYR A 47 13.70 -15.93 7.31
C TYR A 47 13.90 -16.02 8.81
N VAL A 48 12.83 -16.19 9.58
CA VAL A 48 12.90 -16.12 11.05
C VAL A 48 13.17 -17.46 11.72
N HIS A 49 12.79 -18.57 11.09
CA HIS A 49 13.00 -19.92 11.62
C HIS A 49 14.31 -20.53 11.13
N PHE A 50 14.56 -20.45 9.81
CA PHE A 50 15.72 -21.10 9.19
C PHE A 50 16.89 -20.14 8.97
N LEU A 51 16.70 -18.83 9.11
CA LEU A 51 17.70 -17.80 8.76
C LEU A 51 18.17 -17.94 7.30
N ASP A 52 17.22 -18.21 6.41
CA ASP A 52 17.45 -18.44 4.99
C ASP A 52 16.46 -17.62 4.14
N TYR A 53 17.00 -16.71 3.32
CA TYR A 53 16.25 -15.70 2.57
C TYR A 53 15.85 -16.12 1.15
N ARG A 54 16.04 -17.39 0.74
CA ARG A 54 15.90 -17.81 -0.67
C ARG A 54 14.53 -17.62 -1.32
N LEU A 55 13.45 -17.53 -0.54
CA LEU A 55 12.08 -17.38 -1.05
C LEU A 55 11.68 -15.91 -1.14
N ASN A 56 10.99 -15.53 -2.22
CA ASN A 56 10.42 -14.19 -2.46
C ASN A 56 11.43 -13.02 -2.31
N PRO A 57 12.58 -13.02 -3.02
CA PRO A 57 13.54 -11.92 -2.96
C PRO A 57 13.02 -10.62 -3.60
N GLU A 58 11.91 -10.64 -4.35
CA GLU A 58 11.29 -9.45 -4.96
C GLU A 58 10.76 -8.41 -3.95
N HIS A 59 10.67 -8.75 -2.67
CA HIS A 59 10.21 -7.86 -1.61
C HIS A 59 11.13 -7.91 -0.39
N PRO A 60 11.34 -6.80 0.34
CA PRO A 60 12.21 -6.79 1.52
C PRO A 60 11.72 -7.68 2.68
N PRO A 61 12.60 -8.05 3.62
CA PRO A 61 12.30 -9.03 4.65
C PRO A 61 11.28 -8.60 5.69
N LEU A 62 11.25 -7.32 6.08
CA LEU A 62 10.83 -6.98 7.45
C LEU A 62 9.35 -7.20 7.69
N VAL A 63 8.48 -6.91 6.71
CA VAL A 63 7.04 -7.18 6.88
C VAL A 63 6.77 -8.68 6.96
N LYS A 64 7.42 -9.47 6.09
CA LYS A 64 7.31 -10.94 6.09
C LYS A 64 7.82 -11.52 7.40
N ALA A 65 8.98 -11.07 7.88
CA ALA A 65 9.57 -11.51 9.14
C ALA A 65 8.67 -11.18 10.34
N ILE A 66 8.17 -9.94 10.45
CA ILE A 66 7.26 -9.54 11.54
C ILE A 66 5.98 -10.39 11.52
N SER A 67 5.47 -10.72 10.34
CA SER A 67 4.29 -11.57 10.16
C SER A 67 4.56 -13.03 10.53
N ALA A 68 5.80 -13.51 10.38
CA ALA A 68 6.15 -14.88 10.72
C ALA A 68 6.60 -15.07 12.17
N LEU A 69 6.99 -14.03 12.91
CA LEU A 69 7.43 -14.14 14.30
C LEU A 69 6.43 -14.89 15.22
N PRO A 70 5.11 -14.65 15.16
CA PRO A 70 4.15 -15.40 15.97
C PRO A 70 4.11 -16.90 15.63
N LEU A 71 4.45 -17.28 14.39
CA LEU A 71 4.44 -18.67 13.94
C LEU A 71 5.55 -19.50 14.58
N LEU A 72 6.63 -18.88 15.08
CA LEU A 72 7.70 -19.58 15.79
C LEU A 72 7.23 -20.25 17.09
N PHE A 73 6.07 -19.85 17.61
CA PHE A 73 5.46 -20.45 18.80
C PHE A 73 4.47 -21.57 18.45
N LEU A 74 4.34 -21.91 17.17
CA LEU A 74 3.51 -22.99 16.67
C LEU A 74 4.40 -24.16 16.24
N ASN A 75 3.96 -25.40 16.50
CA ASN A 75 4.65 -26.60 16.00
C ASN A 75 4.25 -26.85 14.54
N LEU A 76 4.86 -26.12 13.61
CA LEU A 76 4.54 -26.18 12.19
C LEU A 76 5.48 -27.11 11.41
N ASN A 77 4.91 -27.87 10.48
CA ASN A 77 5.64 -28.71 9.55
C ASN A 77 6.02 -27.89 8.32
N PHE A 78 7.29 -27.49 8.19
CA PHE A 78 7.79 -26.84 6.99
C PHE A 78 8.52 -27.85 6.10
N PRO A 79 8.04 -28.13 4.87
CA PRO A 79 8.52 -29.23 4.03
C PRO A 79 9.85 -28.93 3.31
N VAL A 80 10.93 -28.71 4.07
CA VAL A 80 12.26 -28.36 3.54
C VAL A 80 12.84 -29.42 2.59
N SER A 81 12.37 -30.67 2.63
CA SER A 81 12.83 -31.75 1.74
C SER A 81 12.31 -31.65 0.31
N ASN A 82 11.28 -30.82 0.07
CA ASN A 82 10.61 -30.74 -1.22
C ASN A 82 11.37 -29.84 -2.22
N ASP A 83 11.05 -29.97 -3.50
CA ASP A 83 11.77 -29.34 -4.60
C ASP A 83 11.76 -27.80 -4.53
N PHE A 84 10.69 -27.17 -4.02
CA PHE A 84 10.61 -25.71 -3.87
C PHE A 84 11.73 -25.13 -2.97
N TRP A 85 12.25 -25.94 -2.05
CA TRP A 85 13.32 -25.56 -1.13
C TRP A 85 14.68 -26.09 -1.59
N GLN A 86 14.73 -27.33 -2.09
CA GLN A 86 15.98 -28.01 -2.45
C GLN A 86 16.51 -27.64 -3.83
N LYS A 87 15.63 -27.45 -4.82
CA LYS A 87 16.00 -27.35 -6.23
C LYS A 87 15.56 -26.04 -6.87
N ASP A 88 14.32 -25.63 -6.67
CA ASP A 88 13.71 -24.53 -7.42
C ASP A 88 14.28 -23.16 -7.01
N VAL A 89 14.47 -22.28 -7.99
CA VAL A 89 14.81 -20.88 -7.72
C VAL A 89 13.52 -20.11 -7.46
N ASN A 90 13.37 -19.57 -6.24
CA ASN A 90 12.18 -18.84 -5.81
C ASN A 90 10.87 -19.64 -5.96
N GLY A 91 10.83 -20.88 -5.44
CA GLY A 91 9.65 -21.77 -5.43
C GLY A 91 8.48 -21.32 -4.51
N GLN A 92 8.27 -20.01 -4.36
CA GLN A 92 7.40 -19.40 -3.36
C GLN A 92 5.93 -19.86 -3.39
N TRP A 93 5.34 -20.04 -4.57
CA TRP A 93 3.93 -20.41 -4.72
C TRP A 93 3.68 -21.86 -4.30
N VAL A 94 4.50 -22.77 -4.80
CA VAL A 94 4.46 -24.20 -4.45
C VAL A 94 4.80 -24.38 -2.97
N GLY A 95 5.85 -23.71 -2.48
CA GLY A 95 6.23 -23.74 -1.07
C GLY A 95 5.13 -23.23 -0.15
N GLY A 96 4.41 -22.19 -0.55
CA GLY A 96 3.26 -21.67 0.18
C GLY A 96 2.08 -22.62 0.23
N ALA A 97 1.69 -23.19 -0.92
CA ALA A 97 0.63 -24.20 -0.96
C ALA A 97 0.98 -25.39 -0.06
N GLN A 98 2.20 -25.91 -0.19
CA GLN A 98 2.66 -27.06 0.58
C GLN A 98 2.74 -26.78 2.08
N PHE A 99 3.35 -25.66 2.47
CA PHE A 99 3.50 -25.29 3.88
C PHE A 99 2.15 -25.02 4.55
N ILE A 100 1.28 -24.23 3.91
CA ILE A 100 0.06 -23.74 4.56
C ILE A 100 -1.02 -24.82 4.55
N PHE A 101 -1.20 -25.55 3.44
CA PHE A 101 -2.38 -26.40 3.23
C PHE A 101 -2.08 -27.91 3.17
N GLU A 102 -0.88 -28.33 2.76
CA GLU A 102 -0.61 -29.74 2.43
C GLU A 102 0.28 -30.46 3.45
N SER A 103 0.94 -29.72 4.36
CA SER A 103 1.88 -30.28 5.36
C SER A 103 1.22 -30.67 6.69
N GLY A 104 -0.11 -30.82 6.71
CA GLY A 104 -0.88 -31.14 7.93
C GLY A 104 -0.92 -30.01 8.96
N ASN A 105 -0.61 -28.78 8.53
CA ASN A 105 -0.72 -27.59 9.37
C ASN A 105 -2.18 -27.07 9.41
N ASP A 106 -2.51 -26.35 10.47
CA ASP A 106 -3.77 -25.61 10.58
C ASP A 106 -3.64 -24.28 9.82
N ALA A 107 -4.14 -24.25 8.59
CA ALA A 107 -4.01 -23.10 7.69
C ALA A 107 -4.63 -21.83 8.30
N ASP A 108 -5.80 -21.95 8.95
CA ASP A 108 -6.49 -20.81 9.54
C ASP A 108 -5.74 -20.22 10.73
N LYS A 109 -5.07 -21.04 11.55
CA LYS A 109 -4.17 -20.54 12.59
C LYS A 109 -2.94 -19.85 12.03
N ILE A 110 -2.31 -20.39 10.98
CA ILE A 110 -1.17 -19.75 10.32
C ILE A 110 -1.59 -18.36 9.82
N ILE A 111 -2.68 -18.28 9.05
CA ILE A 111 -3.19 -17.03 8.49
C ILE A 111 -3.51 -16.03 9.61
N PHE A 112 -4.23 -16.45 10.64
CA PHE A 112 -4.63 -15.60 11.76
C PHE A 112 -3.41 -14.95 12.43
N TRP A 113 -2.43 -15.77 12.84
CA TRP A 113 -1.26 -15.28 13.55
C TRP A 113 -0.36 -14.44 12.67
N SER A 114 -0.28 -14.74 11.37
CA SER A 114 0.54 -13.95 10.45
C SER A 114 0.00 -12.54 10.19
N ARG A 115 -1.32 -12.37 10.16
CA ARG A 115 -1.96 -11.06 9.91
C ARG A 115 -1.82 -10.07 11.08
N ILE A 116 -1.38 -10.51 12.26
CA ILE A 116 -1.12 -9.63 13.43
C ILE A 116 0.00 -8.63 13.14
N GLY A 117 1.03 -9.03 12.38
CA GLY A 117 2.17 -8.18 12.05
C GLY A 117 1.79 -6.89 11.31
N PRO A 118 1.14 -6.98 10.13
CA PRO A 118 0.64 -5.84 9.38
C PRO A 118 -0.35 -4.99 10.18
N MET A 119 -1.22 -5.59 11.00
CA MET A 119 -2.13 -4.83 11.87
C MET A 119 -1.37 -3.95 12.85
N ILE A 120 -0.30 -4.46 13.48
CA ILE A 120 0.57 -3.67 14.37
C ILE A 120 1.22 -2.52 13.61
N LEU A 121 1.75 -2.77 12.40
CA LEU A 121 2.34 -1.72 11.56
C LEU A 121 1.31 -0.63 11.20
N THR A 122 0.08 -1.01 10.90
CA THR A 122 -1.03 -0.08 10.64
C THR A 122 -1.32 0.81 11.86
N ILE A 123 -1.40 0.22 13.06
CA ILE A 123 -1.64 0.97 14.29
C ILE A 123 -0.45 1.90 14.61
N LEU A 124 0.79 1.43 14.43
CA LEU A 124 1.97 2.28 14.58
C LEU A 124 1.94 3.47 13.63
N LEU A 125 1.51 3.28 12.38
CA LEU A 125 1.34 4.38 11.43
C LEU A 125 0.26 5.37 11.88
N VAL A 126 -0.90 4.91 12.37
CA VAL A 126 -1.94 5.80 12.95
C VAL A 126 -1.36 6.67 14.07
N LEU A 127 -0.58 6.08 14.96
CA LEU A 127 0.07 6.80 16.06
C LEU A 127 1.10 7.81 15.55
N PHE A 128 1.93 7.44 14.58
CA PHE A 128 2.91 8.34 13.97
C PHE A 128 2.24 9.51 13.26
N ILE A 129 1.13 9.27 12.55
CA ILE A 129 0.30 10.31 11.92
C ILE A 129 -0.17 11.29 12.99
N TYR A 130 -0.74 10.79 14.08
CA TYR A 130 -1.18 11.62 15.19
C TYR A 130 -0.04 12.45 15.77
N PHE A 131 1.13 11.86 16.04
CA PHE A 131 2.24 12.59 16.64
C PHE A 131 2.82 13.67 15.71
N TRP A 132 2.98 13.39 14.42
CA TRP A 132 3.44 14.42 13.48
C TRP A 132 2.39 15.51 13.33
N ALA A 133 1.12 15.14 13.11
CA ALA A 133 0.03 16.09 12.97
C ALA A 133 -0.16 16.94 14.25
N ALA A 134 -0.13 16.35 15.44
CA ALA A 134 -0.27 17.06 16.70
C ALA A 134 0.83 18.12 16.90
N ASN A 135 2.05 17.87 16.42
CA ASN A 135 3.14 18.84 16.46
C ASN A 135 2.93 20.00 15.47
N LEU A 136 2.34 19.72 14.29
CA LEU A 136 2.12 20.73 13.25
C LEU A 136 0.86 21.57 13.47
N ILE A 137 -0.25 20.89 13.79
CA ILE A 137 -1.59 21.46 13.81
C ILE A 137 -2.26 21.35 15.18
N GLY A 138 -1.54 20.92 16.22
CA GLY A 138 -2.01 20.88 17.60
C GLY A 138 -2.74 19.59 17.97
N ARG A 139 -2.68 19.23 19.26
CA ARG A 139 -3.08 17.90 19.78
C ARG A 139 -4.49 17.46 19.40
N TRP A 140 -5.48 18.35 19.48
CA TRP A 140 -6.86 18.01 19.12
C TRP A 140 -7.05 17.83 17.61
N TRP A 141 -6.49 18.72 16.79
CA TRP A 141 -6.60 18.62 15.34
C TRP A 141 -5.76 17.49 14.75
N GLY A 142 -4.71 17.05 15.46
CA GLY A 142 -3.94 15.87 15.11
C GLY A 142 -4.75 14.57 15.13
N LEU A 143 -5.88 14.54 15.85
CA LEU A 143 -6.79 13.38 15.85
C LEU A 143 -7.48 13.19 14.50
N ALA A 144 -7.82 14.28 13.78
CA ALA A 144 -8.56 14.17 12.53
C ALA A 144 -7.83 13.41 11.41
N PRO A 145 -6.56 13.67 11.06
CA PRO A 145 -5.87 12.88 10.04
C PRO A 145 -5.59 11.44 10.51
N ALA A 146 -5.38 11.22 11.82
CA ALA A 146 -5.26 9.88 12.38
C ALA A 146 -6.57 9.10 12.28
N PHE A 147 -7.70 9.76 12.54
CA PHE A 147 -9.06 9.21 12.38
C PHE A 147 -9.35 8.88 10.91
N MET A 148 -9.05 9.82 9.99
CA MET A 148 -9.20 9.60 8.55
C MET A 148 -8.43 8.37 8.07
N PHE A 149 -7.20 8.18 8.54
CA PHE A 149 -6.38 7.01 8.20
C PHE A 149 -6.89 5.73 8.87
N ALA A 150 -7.16 5.75 10.17
CA ALA A 150 -7.58 4.59 10.95
C ALA A 150 -8.92 4.00 10.49
N PHE A 151 -9.79 4.84 9.90
CA PHE A 151 -11.10 4.44 9.39
C PHE A 151 -11.22 4.52 7.88
N SER A 152 -10.12 4.61 7.12
CA SER A 152 -10.20 4.47 5.66
C SER A 152 -10.45 3.00 5.29
N PRO A 153 -11.52 2.66 4.53
CA PRO A 153 -11.75 1.29 4.09
C PRO A 153 -10.55 0.71 3.30
N THR A 154 -9.89 1.52 2.48
CA THR A 154 -8.66 1.12 1.77
C THR A 154 -7.54 0.75 2.74
N VAL A 155 -7.35 1.52 3.81
CA VAL A 155 -6.35 1.21 4.85
C VAL A 155 -6.73 -0.05 5.63
N LEU A 156 -8.00 -0.21 6.01
CA LEU A 156 -8.46 -1.38 6.76
C LEU A 156 -8.38 -2.67 5.92
N ALA A 157 -8.62 -2.58 4.61
CA ALA A 157 -8.46 -3.68 3.67
C ALA A 157 -7.00 -4.15 3.60
N HIS A 158 -6.05 -3.24 3.32
CA HIS A 158 -4.65 -3.61 3.14
C HIS A 158 -3.84 -3.63 4.44
N GLY A 159 -4.42 -3.20 5.57
CA GLY A 159 -3.74 -3.09 6.86
C GLY A 159 -3.65 -4.41 7.61
N HIS A 160 -4.41 -5.43 7.21
CA HIS A 160 -4.39 -6.74 7.87
C HIS A 160 -3.77 -7.86 7.03
N TYR A 161 -3.79 -7.77 5.69
CA TYR A 161 -3.13 -8.77 4.85
C TYR A 161 -1.61 -8.72 5.00
N VAL A 162 -0.96 -9.88 4.89
CA VAL A 162 0.50 -10.00 4.85
C VAL A 162 1.04 -9.55 3.49
N THR A 163 0.96 -8.25 3.23
CA THR A 163 1.53 -7.57 2.06
C THR A 163 2.55 -6.53 2.51
N THR A 164 3.27 -5.93 1.58
CA THR A 164 4.28 -4.91 1.90
C THR A 164 3.76 -3.47 1.81
N ASP A 165 2.48 -3.27 1.51
CA ASP A 165 1.92 -1.94 1.19
C ASP A 165 1.80 -1.04 2.42
N VAL A 166 1.26 -1.56 3.54
CA VAL A 166 1.20 -0.79 4.79
C VAL A 166 2.58 -0.58 5.40
N GLY A 167 3.49 -1.54 5.21
CA GLY A 167 4.91 -1.39 5.51
C GLY A 167 5.53 -0.22 4.75
N ALA A 168 5.25 -0.12 3.44
CA ALA A 168 5.70 1.00 2.61
C ALA A 168 5.19 2.34 3.14
N ALA A 169 3.90 2.44 3.46
CA ALA A 169 3.34 3.68 4.00
C ALA A 169 3.94 4.05 5.36
N PHE A 170 4.13 3.09 6.25
CA PHE A 170 4.76 3.32 7.55
C PHE A 170 6.21 3.77 7.40
N GLY A 171 7.01 3.02 6.65
CA GLY A 171 8.43 3.29 6.44
C GLY A 171 8.66 4.66 5.80
N ILE A 172 7.98 4.95 4.70
CA ILE A 172 8.08 6.23 3.97
C ILE A 172 7.66 7.40 4.85
N PHE A 173 6.55 7.27 5.58
CA PHE A 173 6.05 8.33 6.45
C PHE A 173 7.00 8.58 7.63
N ALA A 174 7.47 7.53 8.30
CA ALA A 174 8.35 7.62 9.46
C ALA A 174 9.76 8.13 9.07
N ALA A 175 10.34 7.65 7.97
CA ALA A 175 11.61 8.13 7.45
C ALA A 175 11.52 9.63 7.09
N SER A 176 10.45 10.03 6.38
CA SER A 176 10.20 11.43 6.05
C SER A 176 10.01 12.29 7.30
N TYR A 177 9.28 11.80 8.30
CA TYR A 177 9.09 12.50 9.58
C TYR A 177 10.42 12.83 10.25
N PHE A 178 11.27 11.82 10.47
CA PHE A 178 12.53 12.02 11.18
C PHE A 178 13.55 12.81 10.36
N PHE A 179 13.56 12.65 9.04
CA PHE A 179 14.43 13.45 8.18
C PHE A 179 14.02 14.92 8.17
N VAL A 180 12.73 15.23 7.97
CA VAL A 180 12.22 16.61 8.04
C VAL A 180 12.48 17.20 9.43
N LYS A 181 12.25 16.44 10.51
CA LYS A 181 12.52 16.85 11.88
C LYS A 181 14.00 17.11 12.13
N TYR A 182 14.90 16.32 11.53
CA TYR A 182 16.34 16.57 11.57
C TYR A 182 16.70 17.88 10.86
N LEU A 183 16.14 18.14 9.67
CA LEU A 183 16.38 19.39 8.95
C LEU A 183 15.84 20.60 9.73
N GLU A 184 14.65 20.52 10.33
CA GLU A 184 14.05 21.63 11.07
C GLU A 184 14.69 21.86 12.44
N SER A 185 15.07 20.78 13.14
CA SER A 185 15.65 20.82 14.49
C SER A 185 16.84 19.86 14.57
N PRO A 186 18.02 20.25 14.05
CA PRO A 186 19.19 19.37 14.04
C PRO A 186 19.63 19.00 15.45
N SER A 187 19.63 17.71 15.75
CA SER A 187 20.13 17.14 17.00
C SER A 187 20.74 15.77 16.73
N ARG A 188 21.63 15.29 17.63
CA ARG A 188 22.20 13.93 17.51
C ARG A 188 21.11 12.86 17.48
N LYS A 189 20.06 13.03 18.29
CA LYS A 189 18.90 12.14 18.31
C LYS A 189 18.18 12.08 16.95
N ASN A 190 17.81 13.24 16.40
CA ASN A 190 17.09 13.27 15.12
C ASN A 190 17.96 12.79 13.95
N PHE A 191 19.27 13.03 14.01
CA PHE A 191 20.23 12.53 13.02
C PHE A 191 20.26 11.00 12.97
N TRP A 192 20.42 10.34 14.12
CA TRP A 192 20.39 8.87 14.21
C TRP A 192 19.03 8.30 13.83
N LEU A 193 17.94 8.90 14.32
CA LEU A 193 16.58 8.46 13.97
C LEU A 193 16.30 8.59 12.47
N ALA A 194 16.79 9.63 11.80
CA ALA A 194 16.64 9.77 10.36
C ALA A 194 17.34 8.63 9.60
N GLY A 195 18.55 8.23 10.00
CA GLY A 195 19.26 7.11 9.38
C GLY A 195 18.61 5.76 9.67
N VAL A 196 18.24 5.51 10.92
CA VAL A 196 17.60 4.25 11.33
C VAL A 196 16.25 4.06 10.65
N PHE A 197 15.39 5.09 10.63
CA PHE A 197 14.07 4.96 10.00
C PHE A 197 14.15 4.95 8.47
N LEU A 198 15.18 5.55 7.86
CA LEU A 198 15.44 5.34 6.43
C LEU A 198 15.80 3.87 6.17
N GLY A 199 16.69 3.26 6.97
CA GLY A 199 17.01 1.84 6.84
C GLY A 199 15.81 0.92 7.07
N ILE A 200 14.97 1.22 8.06
CA ILE A 200 13.70 0.50 8.29
C ILE A 200 12.77 0.63 7.08
N ALA A 201 12.69 1.80 6.44
CA ALA A 201 11.86 1.99 5.25
C ALA A 201 12.31 1.09 4.08
N GLU A 202 13.62 1.03 3.82
CA GLU A 202 14.20 0.14 2.79
C GLU A 202 13.98 -1.35 3.10
N LEU A 203 13.93 -1.71 4.39
CA LEU A 203 13.61 -3.06 4.84
C LEU A 203 12.12 -3.42 4.77
N LEU A 204 11.22 -2.44 4.58
CA LEU A 204 9.78 -2.66 4.49
C LEU A 204 9.27 -2.74 3.05
N LYS A 205 9.83 -1.94 2.12
CA LYS A 205 9.45 -1.96 0.69
C LYS A 205 10.55 -1.35 -0.18
N PHE A 206 10.92 -2.02 -1.28
CA PHE A 206 11.92 -1.50 -2.22
C PHE A 206 11.50 -0.20 -2.93
N SER A 207 10.22 0.16 -2.99
CA SER A 207 9.82 1.49 -3.50
C SER A 207 10.24 2.63 -2.57
N ALA A 208 10.67 2.34 -1.33
CA ALA A 208 11.25 3.32 -0.42
C ALA A 208 12.55 3.93 -0.96
N VAL A 209 13.23 3.31 -1.95
CA VAL A 209 14.39 3.91 -2.65
C VAL A 209 14.09 5.29 -3.25
N LEU A 210 12.81 5.60 -3.52
CA LEU A 210 12.37 6.92 -3.95
C LEU A 210 12.61 8.02 -2.88
N LEU A 211 12.87 7.65 -1.63
CA LEU A 211 13.27 8.56 -0.55
C LEU A 211 14.66 9.14 -0.77
N PHE A 212 15.59 8.44 -1.44
CA PHE A 212 16.93 8.98 -1.71
C PHE A 212 16.88 10.25 -2.57
N PRO A 213 16.30 10.25 -3.80
CA PRO A 213 16.20 11.47 -4.59
C PRO A 213 15.32 12.53 -3.90
N PHE A 214 14.28 12.11 -3.17
CA PHE A 214 13.44 13.04 -2.42
C PHE A 214 14.19 13.73 -1.27
N PHE A 215 15.03 13.03 -0.51
CA PHE A 215 15.84 13.60 0.57
C PHE A 215 16.96 14.49 0.06
N ILE A 216 17.53 14.18 -1.11
CA ILE A 216 18.45 15.08 -1.83
C ILE A 216 17.72 16.39 -2.18
N PHE A 217 16.50 16.29 -2.71
CA PHE A 217 15.67 17.45 -3.02
C PHE A 217 15.35 18.30 -1.76
N LEU A 218 14.94 17.68 -0.65
CA LEU A 218 14.70 18.41 0.60
C LEU A 218 15.98 19.05 1.16
N THR A 219 17.13 18.38 1.01
CA THR A 219 18.44 18.91 1.37
C THR A 219 18.80 20.15 0.55
N PHE A 220 18.55 20.11 -0.75
CA PHE A 220 18.71 21.25 -1.65
C PHE A 220 17.83 22.43 -1.20
N LEU A 221 16.55 22.19 -0.93
CA LEU A 221 15.62 23.23 -0.47
C LEU A 221 16.04 23.83 0.86
N LYS A 222 16.50 22.99 1.79
CA LYS A 222 17.01 23.44 3.09
C LYS A 222 18.27 24.30 2.94
N ALA A 223 19.20 23.91 2.07
CA ALA A 223 20.38 24.73 1.75
C ALA A 223 19.97 26.07 1.13
N TYR A 224 19.01 26.07 0.20
CA TYR A 224 18.48 27.27 -0.43
C TYR A 224 17.78 28.21 0.57
N LYS A 225 17.08 27.65 1.56
CA LYS A 225 16.44 28.39 2.67
C LYS A 225 17.47 29.02 3.61
N GLU A 226 18.58 28.35 3.89
CA GLU A 226 19.61 28.81 4.84
C GLU A 226 20.74 29.64 4.23
N ALA A 227 20.84 29.68 2.90
CA ALA A 227 21.81 30.52 2.20
C ALA A 227 21.60 32.00 2.55
N LYS A 228 22.70 32.69 2.91
CA LYS A 228 22.64 34.13 3.19
C LYS A 228 22.21 34.88 1.92
N SER A 229 21.39 35.91 2.09
CA SER A 229 21.04 36.84 1.02
C SER A 229 22.01 38.01 1.03
N SER A 230 22.75 38.19 -0.05
CA SER A 230 23.73 39.24 -0.32
C SER A 230 23.37 39.93 -1.63
N GLU A 231 23.89 41.16 -1.84
CA GLU A 231 23.64 41.95 -3.07
C GLU A 231 24.21 41.28 -4.33
N THR A 232 25.35 40.61 -4.22
CA THR A 232 26.02 39.95 -5.34
C THR A 232 25.57 38.50 -5.53
N PHE A 233 25.22 38.12 -6.77
CA PHE A 233 24.85 36.76 -7.16
C PHE A 233 25.90 35.72 -6.74
N ILE A 234 27.19 36.02 -6.95
CA ILE A 234 28.32 35.14 -6.62
C ILE A 234 28.33 34.76 -5.13
N LYS A 235 28.12 35.73 -4.23
CA LYS A 235 28.10 35.48 -2.78
C LYS A 235 26.90 34.61 -2.36
N ASN A 236 25.75 34.78 -3.01
CA ASN A 236 24.57 33.95 -2.78
C ASN A 236 24.81 32.50 -3.20
N THR A 237 25.37 32.32 -4.40
CA THR A 237 25.70 31.00 -4.96
C THR A 237 26.73 30.28 -4.10
N TYR A 238 27.81 30.97 -3.70
CA TYR A 238 28.82 30.41 -2.81
C TYR A 238 28.25 30.01 -1.44
N SER A 239 27.44 30.88 -0.81
CA SER A 239 26.78 30.54 0.46
C SER A 239 25.85 29.33 0.34
N PHE A 240 25.15 29.19 -0.79
CA PHE A 240 24.31 28.03 -1.06
C PHE A 240 25.14 26.75 -1.17
N PHE A 241 26.21 26.75 -2.00
CA PHE A 241 27.04 25.57 -2.21
C PHE A 241 27.70 25.07 -0.91
N ILE A 242 28.23 25.96 -0.07
CA ILE A 242 28.77 25.57 1.24
C ILE A 242 27.70 24.87 2.10
N LYS A 243 26.51 25.45 2.17
CA LYS A 243 25.40 24.87 2.95
C LYS A 243 24.96 23.53 2.38
N PHE A 244 24.87 23.43 1.07
CA PHE A 244 24.49 22.20 0.39
C PHE A 244 25.52 21.09 0.60
N ILE A 245 26.83 21.37 0.44
CA ILE A 245 27.91 20.41 0.71
C ILE A 245 27.88 19.94 2.18
N LYS A 246 27.65 20.85 3.13
CA LYS A 246 27.54 20.49 4.54
C LYS A 246 26.32 19.60 4.82
N LEU A 247 25.17 19.86 4.19
CA LEU A 247 23.98 19.06 4.42
C LEU A 247 24.02 17.73 3.66
N ILE A 248 24.55 17.71 2.44
CA ILE A 248 24.65 16.48 1.64
C ILE A 248 25.63 15.50 2.28
N SER A 249 26.75 15.98 2.85
CA SER A 249 27.66 15.11 3.63
C SER A 249 26.98 14.52 4.87
N LYS A 250 26.05 15.24 5.51
CA LYS A 250 25.23 14.68 6.59
C LYS A 250 24.20 13.69 6.09
N LEU A 251 23.57 13.95 4.94
CA LEU A 251 22.69 12.97 4.28
C LEU A 251 23.45 11.70 3.91
N THR A 252 24.67 11.79 3.39
CA THR A 252 25.51 10.62 3.09
C THR A 252 25.72 9.76 4.33
N ILE A 253 26.03 10.35 5.48
CA ILE A 253 26.17 9.58 6.73
C ILE A 253 24.83 8.99 7.19
N ILE A 254 23.71 9.70 7.04
CA ILE A 254 22.36 9.17 7.30
C ILE A 254 22.08 7.94 6.42
N VAL A 255 22.46 7.99 5.15
CA VAL A 255 22.34 6.87 4.20
C VAL A 255 23.25 5.71 4.61
N LEU A 256 24.50 5.96 5.03
CA LEU A 256 25.38 4.92 5.54
C LEU A 256 24.79 4.23 6.79
N ILE A 257 24.20 5.00 7.71
CA ILE A 257 23.49 4.43 8.88
C ILE A 257 22.32 3.55 8.42
N ALA A 258 21.55 4.00 7.42
CA ALA A 258 20.47 3.21 6.85
C ALA A 258 20.97 1.87 6.30
N PHE A 259 22.08 1.88 5.54
CA PHE A 259 22.66 0.66 5.00
C PHE A 259 23.29 -0.25 6.06
N VAL A 260 23.79 0.29 7.19
CA VAL A 260 24.19 -0.54 8.34
C VAL A 260 22.98 -1.28 8.93
N VAL A 261 21.82 -0.63 9.02
CA VAL A 261 20.58 -1.28 9.47
C VAL A 261 20.13 -2.33 8.47
N VAL A 262 20.11 -2.02 7.16
CA VAL A 262 19.77 -2.98 6.10
C VAL A 262 20.69 -4.20 6.17
N TYR A 263 22.01 -3.96 6.22
CA TYR A 263 23.03 -5.00 6.34
C TYR A 263 22.75 -5.94 7.51
N PHE A 264 22.49 -5.38 8.70
CA PHE A 264 22.29 -6.18 9.91
C PHE A 264 21.16 -7.20 9.76
N PHE A 265 20.01 -6.79 9.19
CA PHE A 265 18.87 -7.70 9.00
C PHE A 265 19.14 -8.73 7.90
N TYR A 266 19.66 -8.32 6.75
CA TYR A 266 19.99 -9.28 5.68
C TYR A 266 21.09 -10.26 6.11
N PHE A 267 22.06 -9.82 6.91
CA PHE A 267 23.10 -10.70 7.45
C PHE A 267 22.48 -11.81 8.31
N ILE A 268 21.52 -11.47 9.17
CA ILE A 268 20.79 -12.47 9.98
C ILE A 268 20.00 -13.41 9.08
N PHE A 269 19.23 -12.89 8.11
CA PHE A 269 18.34 -13.72 7.29
C PHE A 269 19.04 -14.52 6.19
N THR A 270 20.31 -14.24 5.91
CA THR A 270 21.12 -14.99 4.95
C THR A 270 22.14 -15.91 5.63
N PHE A 271 22.11 -16.00 6.97
CA PHE A 271 23.12 -16.71 7.76
C PHE A 271 23.26 -18.19 7.36
N ASN A 272 22.13 -18.88 7.15
CA ASN A 272 22.11 -20.29 6.74
C ASN A 272 21.84 -20.48 5.25
N TYR A 273 21.71 -19.40 4.48
CA TYR A 273 21.58 -19.49 3.02
C TYR A 273 22.95 -19.85 2.43
N PRO A 274 23.13 -20.99 1.72
CA PRO A 274 24.45 -21.36 1.19
C PRO A 274 24.95 -20.36 0.15
N VAL A 275 26.24 -20.01 0.19
CA VAL A 275 26.83 -18.98 -0.69
C VAL A 275 26.72 -19.38 -2.15
N GLU A 276 27.07 -20.63 -2.48
CA GLU A 276 27.02 -21.15 -3.85
C GLU A 276 25.58 -21.14 -4.38
N ARG A 277 24.61 -21.44 -3.50
CA ARG A 277 23.19 -21.38 -3.83
C ARG A 277 22.73 -19.95 -4.08
N GLN A 278 23.06 -19.01 -3.19
CA GLN A 278 22.73 -17.59 -3.38
C GLN A 278 23.28 -17.07 -4.71
N VAL A 279 24.55 -17.34 -5.02
CA VAL A 279 25.16 -16.92 -6.30
C VAL A 279 24.41 -17.53 -7.50
N SER A 280 24.05 -18.81 -7.44
CA SER A 280 23.27 -19.47 -8.50
C SER A 280 21.89 -18.82 -8.67
N ASP A 281 21.20 -18.58 -7.57
CA ASP A 281 19.85 -18.02 -7.57
C ASP A 281 19.86 -16.56 -8.06
N THR A 282 20.81 -15.73 -7.60
CA THR A 282 21.04 -14.36 -8.10
C THR A 282 21.27 -14.36 -9.62
N LYS A 283 22.14 -15.24 -10.14
CA LYS A 283 22.40 -15.36 -11.59
C LYS A 283 21.13 -15.72 -12.37
N PHE A 284 20.36 -16.68 -11.86
CA PHE A 284 19.12 -17.09 -12.51
C PHE A 284 18.10 -15.95 -12.54
N LEU A 285 17.87 -15.30 -11.39
CA LEU A 285 16.87 -14.25 -11.23
C LEU A 285 17.21 -12.99 -12.05
N LEU A 286 18.49 -12.62 -12.14
CA LEU A 286 18.94 -11.46 -12.92
C LEU A 286 19.18 -11.75 -14.40
N SER A 287 19.04 -13.00 -14.85
CA SER A 287 19.27 -13.38 -16.25
C SER A 287 18.41 -12.56 -17.21
N SER A 288 17.11 -12.40 -16.92
CA SER A 288 16.19 -11.62 -17.75
C SER A 288 16.47 -10.11 -17.69
N PHE A 289 16.89 -9.59 -16.53
CA PHE A 289 17.31 -8.20 -16.35
C PHE A 289 18.58 -7.87 -17.15
N ALA A 290 19.53 -8.81 -17.20
CA ALA A 290 20.80 -8.69 -17.92
C ALA A 290 20.71 -9.01 -19.43
N GLY A 291 19.54 -9.46 -19.90
CA GLY A 291 19.31 -9.85 -21.31
C GLY A 291 19.94 -11.19 -21.69
N GLY A 292 20.04 -12.13 -20.75
CA GLY A 292 20.62 -13.46 -20.95
C GLY A 292 22.06 -13.61 -20.42
N PRO A 293 22.74 -14.73 -20.74
CA PRO A 293 24.11 -14.99 -20.33
C PRO A 293 25.10 -14.00 -20.97
N THR A 294 26.19 -13.72 -20.28
CA THR A 294 27.24 -12.80 -20.78
C THR A 294 27.90 -13.37 -22.02
N ALA A 295 27.67 -12.74 -23.17
CA ALA A 295 28.28 -13.13 -24.45
C ALA A 295 29.79 -12.87 -24.42
N SER A 296 30.57 -13.75 -25.06
CA SER A 296 32.03 -13.62 -25.14
C SER A 296 32.42 -12.31 -25.83
N GLY A 297 33.07 -11.40 -25.11
CA GLY A 297 33.61 -10.14 -25.64
C GLY A 297 32.70 -8.91 -25.49
N GLU A 298 31.51 -9.02 -24.88
CA GLU A 298 30.68 -7.84 -24.62
C GLU A 298 31.17 -7.03 -23.41
N THR A 299 31.44 -5.74 -23.65
CA THR A 299 31.69 -4.74 -22.62
C THR A 299 30.36 -4.19 -22.13
N CYS A 300 29.77 -4.88 -21.15
CA CYS A 300 28.81 -4.39 -20.15
C CYS A 300 27.97 -3.13 -20.49
N ASN A 301 26.66 -3.30 -20.76
CA ASN A 301 25.70 -2.19 -20.69
C ASN A 301 25.31 -1.91 -19.22
N LEU A 302 24.71 -0.74 -18.92
CA LEU A 302 24.45 -0.32 -17.54
C LEU A 302 23.64 -1.36 -16.72
N THR A 303 22.62 -1.99 -17.32
CA THR A 303 21.81 -3.02 -16.65
C THR A 303 22.62 -4.28 -16.35
N ARG A 304 23.42 -4.76 -17.31
CA ARG A 304 24.33 -5.89 -17.09
C ARG A 304 25.38 -5.57 -16.02
N CYS A 305 25.89 -4.33 -15.96
CA CYS A 305 26.89 -3.97 -14.95
C CYS A 305 26.32 -4.05 -13.54
N PHE A 306 25.07 -3.64 -13.35
CA PHE A 306 24.42 -3.81 -12.05
C PHE A 306 24.20 -5.29 -11.72
N ALA A 307 23.80 -6.11 -12.69
CA ALA A 307 23.61 -7.54 -12.46
C ALA A 307 24.93 -8.26 -12.12
N GLU A 308 25.99 -8.02 -12.89
CA GLU A 308 27.32 -8.62 -12.65
C GLU A 308 27.94 -8.14 -11.34
N ALA A 309 27.82 -6.85 -11.01
CA ALA A 309 28.25 -6.33 -9.72
C ALA A 309 27.54 -7.03 -8.56
N ASP A 310 26.23 -7.26 -8.70
CA ASP A 310 25.45 -7.97 -7.70
C ASP A 310 25.90 -9.43 -7.55
N ILE A 311 26.08 -10.14 -8.67
CA ILE A 311 26.60 -11.53 -8.68
C ILE A 311 27.98 -11.62 -8.01
N VAL A 312 28.88 -10.66 -8.26
CA VAL A 312 30.20 -10.60 -7.63
C VAL A 312 30.08 -10.36 -6.12
N MET A 313 29.15 -9.49 -5.69
CA MET A 313 28.89 -9.25 -4.27
C MET A 313 28.26 -10.46 -3.58
N ALA A 314 27.37 -11.20 -4.24
CA ALA A 314 26.77 -12.43 -3.72
C ALA A 314 27.83 -13.50 -3.38
N ASN A 315 28.91 -13.56 -4.16
CA ASN A 315 30.03 -14.47 -3.93
C ASN A 315 31.00 -13.98 -2.82
N ASN A 316 30.84 -12.76 -2.34
CA ASN A 316 31.68 -12.20 -1.29
C ASN A 316 31.00 -12.32 0.07
N VAL A 317 31.66 -13.00 1.01
CA VAL A 317 31.14 -13.27 2.37
C VAL A 317 30.69 -12.01 3.12
N PHE A 318 31.34 -10.86 2.89
CA PHE A 318 30.97 -9.60 3.53
C PHE A 318 29.96 -8.79 2.74
N LEU A 319 29.87 -8.92 1.43
CA LEU A 319 28.96 -8.10 0.62
C LEU A 319 27.64 -8.82 0.30
N ARG A 320 27.56 -10.13 0.50
CA ARG A 320 26.36 -10.93 0.24
C ARG A 320 25.06 -10.41 0.89
N PRO A 321 25.04 -9.79 2.09
CA PRO A 321 23.80 -9.23 2.63
C PRO A 321 23.31 -8.01 1.84
N ILE A 322 24.25 -7.16 1.38
CA ILE A 322 23.94 -6.01 0.54
C ILE A 322 23.57 -6.44 -0.87
N SER A 323 24.21 -7.51 -1.37
CA SER A 323 23.84 -8.14 -2.62
C SER A 323 22.38 -8.59 -2.61
N GLU A 324 21.95 -9.29 -1.56
CA GLU A 324 20.56 -9.75 -1.48
C GLU A 324 19.54 -8.60 -1.47
N TYR A 325 19.88 -7.48 -0.81
CA TYR A 325 19.10 -6.26 -0.91
C TYR A 325 19.07 -5.69 -2.35
N LEU A 326 20.23 -5.63 -3.00
CA LEU A 326 20.35 -5.09 -4.37
C LEU A 326 19.60 -5.97 -5.37
N LEU A 327 19.71 -7.29 -5.28
CA LEU A 327 18.96 -8.26 -6.07
C LEU A 327 17.48 -7.89 -6.13
N GLY A 328 16.85 -7.71 -4.96
CA GLY A 328 15.44 -7.35 -4.86
C GLY A 328 15.12 -5.96 -5.47
N VAL A 329 16.00 -4.97 -5.31
CA VAL A 329 15.86 -3.66 -5.98
C VAL A 329 15.87 -3.82 -7.50
N LEU A 330 16.81 -4.59 -8.05
CA LEU A 330 16.92 -4.83 -9.49
C LEU A 330 15.70 -5.58 -10.05
N MET A 331 15.22 -6.60 -9.33
CA MET A 331 13.99 -7.33 -9.67
C MET A 331 12.77 -6.40 -9.73
N VAL A 332 12.58 -5.52 -8.74
CA VAL A 332 11.47 -4.58 -8.73
C VAL A 332 11.60 -3.53 -9.83
N MET A 333 12.81 -3.03 -10.10
CA MET A 333 13.03 -2.10 -11.22
C MET A 333 12.61 -2.71 -12.56
N GLN A 334 12.93 -3.99 -12.78
CA GLN A 334 12.46 -4.74 -13.94
C GLN A 334 10.93 -4.86 -13.95
N ARG A 335 10.34 -5.35 -12.84
CA ARG A 335 8.90 -5.57 -12.72
C ARG A 335 8.07 -4.30 -12.87
N SER A 336 8.52 -3.15 -12.36
CA SER A 336 7.83 -1.86 -12.47
C SER A 336 7.85 -1.27 -13.88
N SER A 337 8.77 -1.74 -14.74
CA SER A 337 8.80 -1.37 -16.16
C SER A 337 7.89 -2.25 -17.02
N ALA A 338 7.55 -3.45 -16.51
CA ALA A 338 6.62 -4.37 -17.15
C ALA A 338 5.17 -4.04 -16.80
N GLY A 339 4.29 -4.32 -17.75
CA GLY A 339 2.85 -4.24 -17.56
C GLY A 339 2.26 -5.41 -16.76
N ASN A 340 0.96 -5.33 -16.49
CA ASN A 340 0.18 -6.43 -15.93
C ASN A 340 -1.22 -6.42 -16.53
N SER A 341 -1.73 -7.59 -16.92
CA SER A 341 -3.13 -7.71 -17.34
C SER A 341 -4.04 -7.26 -16.19
N GLY A 342 -4.89 -6.29 -16.46
CA GLY A 342 -5.84 -5.77 -15.48
C GLY A 342 -7.16 -5.43 -16.14
N TYR A 343 -8.20 -5.32 -15.32
CA TYR A 343 -9.50 -4.80 -15.73
C TYR A 343 -9.68 -3.38 -15.21
N PHE A 344 -10.14 -2.48 -16.08
CA PHE A 344 -10.46 -1.11 -15.73
C PHE A 344 -11.59 -0.55 -16.61
N ILE A 345 -12.72 -0.17 -16.01
CA ILE A 345 -13.88 0.48 -16.65
C ILE A 345 -14.31 -0.21 -17.95
N GLY A 346 -14.58 -1.52 -17.88
CA GLY A 346 -15.06 -2.28 -19.03
C GLY A 346 -14.00 -2.70 -20.06
N GLU A 347 -12.73 -2.37 -19.83
CA GLU A 347 -11.60 -2.73 -20.68
C GLU A 347 -10.59 -3.63 -19.96
N VAL A 348 -9.86 -4.43 -20.73
CA VAL A 348 -8.68 -5.18 -20.25
C VAL A 348 -7.44 -4.78 -21.05
N SER A 349 -6.35 -4.55 -20.34
CA SER A 349 -5.08 -4.15 -20.93
C SER A 349 -3.92 -4.69 -20.11
N SER A 350 -2.79 -4.93 -20.78
CA SER A 350 -1.51 -5.20 -20.15
C SER A 350 -0.61 -3.96 -20.08
N SER A 351 -0.93 -2.86 -20.79
CA SER A 351 -0.09 -1.66 -20.87
C SER A 351 -0.41 -0.59 -19.82
N GLY A 352 -1.50 -0.74 -19.07
CA GLY A 352 -1.96 0.20 -18.05
C GLY A 352 -2.72 1.42 -18.61
N TRP A 353 -3.21 2.27 -17.70
CA TRP A 353 -3.96 3.49 -17.97
C TRP A 353 -3.47 4.65 -17.09
N ILE A 354 -3.23 5.80 -17.71
CA ILE A 354 -2.83 7.04 -17.01
C ILE A 354 -3.90 7.48 -15.99
N SER A 355 -5.18 7.22 -16.29
CA SER A 355 -6.32 7.56 -15.43
C SER A 355 -6.56 6.58 -14.28
N TYR A 356 -5.85 5.45 -14.24
CA TYR A 356 -6.11 4.37 -13.28
C TYR A 356 -6.07 4.85 -11.83
N PHE A 357 -4.95 5.40 -11.37
CA PHE A 357 -4.79 5.82 -9.97
C PHE A 357 -5.72 6.97 -9.56
N PRO A 358 -5.88 8.05 -10.35
CA PRO A 358 -6.85 9.10 -10.03
C PRO A 358 -8.28 8.59 -9.89
N VAL A 359 -8.74 7.76 -10.83
CA VAL A 359 -10.12 7.26 -10.82
C VAL A 359 -10.33 6.24 -9.71
N THR A 360 -9.45 5.25 -9.57
CA THR A 360 -9.56 4.26 -8.48
C THR A 360 -9.47 4.92 -7.12
N TYR A 361 -8.61 5.92 -6.91
CA TYR A 361 -8.57 6.66 -5.65
C TYR A 361 -9.88 7.39 -5.34
N ILE A 362 -10.42 8.14 -6.31
CA ILE A 362 -11.70 8.84 -6.14
C ILE A 362 -12.84 7.85 -5.91
N ALA A 363 -12.80 6.67 -6.52
CA ALA A 363 -13.84 5.65 -6.40
C ALA A 363 -13.77 4.85 -5.08
N LYS A 364 -12.54 4.62 -4.58
CA LYS A 364 -12.26 3.82 -3.37
C LYS A 364 -12.28 4.64 -2.08
N GLU A 365 -11.98 5.93 -2.14
CA GLU A 365 -11.98 6.79 -0.97
C GLU A 365 -13.41 7.19 -0.60
N THR A 366 -13.69 7.32 0.70
CA THR A 366 -15.05 7.65 1.16
C THR A 366 -15.46 9.06 0.76
N LEU A 367 -16.75 9.29 0.52
CA LEU A 367 -17.26 10.63 0.23
C LEU A 367 -16.90 11.68 1.32
N PRO A 368 -17.07 11.41 2.63
CA PRO A 368 -16.67 12.35 3.67
C PRO A 368 -15.17 12.66 3.64
N THR A 369 -14.29 11.66 3.41
CA THR A 369 -12.86 11.91 3.27
C THR A 369 -12.57 12.79 2.04
N LEU A 370 -13.17 12.49 0.89
CA LEU A 370 -13.01 13.30 -0.33
C LEU A 370 -13.47 14.74 -0.13
N ILE A 371 -14.59 14.96 0.55
CA ILE A 371 -15.08 16.30 0.90
C ILE A 371 -14.04 17.05 1.75
N LEU A 372 -13.44 16.41 2.75
CA LEU A 372 -12.38 17.02 3.57
C LEU A 372 -11.12 17.32 2.73
N ILE A 373 -10.74 16.41 1.83
CA ILE A 373 -9.57 16.60 0.97
C ILE A 373 -9.78 17.77 0.01
N ILE A 374 -10.90 17.77 -0.72
CA ILE A 374 -11.24 18.81 -1.69
C ILE A 374 -11.38 20.16 -0.99
N THR A 375 -12.08 20.20 0.16
CA THR A 375 -12.20 21.42 0.97
C THR A 375 -10.83 21.92 1.41
N GLY A 376 -9.97 21.04 1.92
CA GLY A 376 -8.60 21.38 2.31
C GLY A 376 -7.78 21.94 1.15
N LEU A 377 -7.85 21.30 -0.03
CA LEU A 377 -7.16 21.71 -1.24
C LEU A 377 -7.66 23.07 -1.74
N VAL A 378 -8.97 23.26 -1.88
CA VAL A 378 -9.58 24.53 -2.29
C VAL A 378 -9.19 25.65 -1.32
N LEU A 379 -9.23 25.41 -0.01
CA LEU A 379 -8.80 26.39 1.00
C LEU A 379 -7.30 26.71 0.90
N ALA A 380 -6.46 25.75 0.55
CA ALA A 380 -5.03 25.96 0.33
C ALA A 380 -4.78 26.83 -0.91
N LEU A 381 -5.40 26.47 -2.04
CA LEU A 381 -5.28 27.20 -3.29
C LEU A 381 -5.85 28.62 -3.18
N ALA A 382 -7.01 28.80 -2.54
CA ALA A 382 -7.60 30.11 -2.30
C ALA A 382 -6.69 31.02 -1.45
N ARG A 383 -5.99 30.46 -0.46
CA ARG A 383 -4.99 31.19 0.33
C ARG A 383 -3.77 31.58 -0.51
N MET A 384 -3.28 30.68 -1.35
CA MET A 384 -2.17 30.97 -2.27
C MET A 384 -2.56 32.07 -3.27
N ALA A 385 -3.74 31.97 -3.89
CA ALA A 385 -4.25 32.96 -4.84
C ALA A 385 -4.43 34.35 -4.20
N ARG A 386 -4.98 34.43 -2.98
CA ARG A 386 -5.08 35.70 -2.24
C ARG A 386 -3.72 36.31 -1.91
N GLY A 387 -2.73 35.48 -1.56
CA GLY A 387 -1.35 35.94 -1.31
C GLY A 387 -0.72 36.56 -2.57
N VAL A 388 -0.93 35.95 -3.73
CA VAL A 388 -0.46 36.48 -5.02
C VAL A 388 -1.20 37.79 -5.37
N TYR A 389 -2.52 37.81 -5.24
CA TYR A 389 -3.36 38.98 -5.55
C TYR A 389 -3.01 40.20 -4.67
N ASN A 390 -2.84 40.01 -3.37
CA ASN A 390 -2.50 41.08 -2.42
C ASN A 390 -1.05 41.60 -2.58
N ARG A 391 -0.31 41.16 -3.61
CA ARG A 391 1.12 41.44 -3.81
C ARG A 391 1.95 41.16 -2.56
N GLU A 392 1.48 40.28 -1.67
CA GLU A 392 2.34 39.65 -0.68
C GLU A 392 3.28 38.72 -1.45
N ARG A 393 4.32 39.29 -2.08
CA ARG A 393 5.45 38.54 -2.64
C ARG A 393 6.20 37.92 -1.47
N LYS A 394 5.58 36.93 -0.81
CA LYS A 394 6.29 35.98 0.03
C LYS A 394 7.20 35.24 -0.92
N ARG A 395 8.48 35.66 -0.98
CA ARG A 395 9.53 34.91 -1.65
C ARG A 395 9.39 33.44 -1.23
N ILE A 396 9.58 32.50 -2.14
CA ILE A 396 9.50 31.06 -1.85
C ILE A 396 10.31 30.68 -0.59
N ARG A 397 11.42 31.39 -0.34
CA ARG A 397 12.20 31.33 0.91
C ARG A 397 11.37 31.57 2.18
N HIS A 398 10.51 32.58 2.22
CA HIS A 398 9.68 32.90 3.38
C HIS A 398 8.57 31.86 3.62
N TYR A 399 8.00 31.30 2.56
CA TYR A 399 7.06 30.18 2.69
C TYR A 399 7.76 28.92 3.24
N LEU A 400 8.91 28.57 2.66
CA LEU A 400 9.76 27.49 3.16
C LEU A 400 10.28 27.75 4.59
N GLN A 401 10.37 28.99 5.04
CA GLN A 401 10.71 29.31 6.43
C GLN A 401 9.63 28.88 7.41
N THR A 402 8.37 29.05 7.04
CA THR A 402 7.21 28.91 7.95
C THR A 402 6.43 27.61 7.79
N ASN A 403 6.51 26.95 6.64
CA ASN A 403 5.72 25.75 6.31
C ASN A 403 6.60 24.66 5.65
N PHE A 404 7.84 24.47 6.12
CA PHE A 404 8.78 23.52 5.50
C PHE A 404 8.25 22.08 5.56
N ALA A 405 7.71 21.65 6.70
CA ALA A 405 7.07 20.34 6.83
C ALA A 405 5.91 20.16 5.85
N GLU A 406 4.91 21.06 5.82
CA GLU A 406 3.79 20.92 4.88
C GLU A 406 4.24 20.98 3.41
N PHE A 407 5.23 21.82 3.07
CA PHE A 407 5.80 21.82 1.72
C PHE A 407 6.45 20.48 1.38
N SER A 408 7.22 19.90 2.32
CA SER A 408 7.86 18.60 2.13
C SER A 408 6.82 17.51 1.86
N MET A 409 5.75 17.47 2.67
CA MET A 409 4.63 16.56 2.46
C MET A 409 3.98 16.75 1.08
N ALA A 410 3.67 17.98 0.70
CA ALA A 410 3.02 18.27 -0.58
C ALA A 410 3.92 17.89 -1.77
N SER A 411 5.23 18.18 -1.68
CA SER A 411 6.20 17.80 -2.71
C SER A 411 6.36 16.29 -2.84
N PHE A 412 6.31 15.53 -1.73
CA PHE A 412 6.31 14.07 -1.77
C PHE A 412 5.06 13.53 -2.45
N VAL A 413 3.88 14.03 -2.09
CA VAL A 413 2.61 13.63 -2.73
C VAL A 413 2.67 13.87 -4.23
N VAL A 414 3.08 15.06 -4.67
CA VAL A 414 3.19 15.38 -6.10
C VAL A 414 4.20 14.46 -6.81
N PHE A 415 5.39 14.28 -6.23
CA PHE A 415 6.44 13.42 -6.79
C PHE A 415 5.96 11.97 -6.95
N TYR A 416 5.38 11.40 -5.90
CA TYR A 416 4.94 10.01 -5.88
C TYR A 416 3.75 9.77 -6.82
N TRP A 417 2.81 10.71 -6.90
CA TRP A 417 1.67 10.60 -7.82
C TRP A 417 2.10 10.72 -9.28
N ILE A 418 3.04 11.62 -9.62
CA ILE A 418 3.59 11.69 -10.98
C ILE A 418 4.26 10.37 -11.37
N TYR A 419 5.01 9.77 -10.45
CA TYR A 419 5.63 8.46 -10.68
C TYR A 419 4.57 7.36 -10.87
N SER A 420 3.56 7.30 -10.00
CA SER A 420 2.50 6.29 -10.04
C SER A 420 1.66 6.37 -11.31
N ILE A 421 1.25 7.58 -11.74
CA ILE A 421 0.45 7.81 -12.96
C ILE A 421 1.20 7.36 -14.23
N LYS A 422 2.54 7.43 -14.23
CA LYS A 422 3.37 7.00 -15.36
C LYS A 422 3.70 5.50 -15.35
N SER A 423 3.44 4.80 -14.25
CA SER A 423 3.75 3.38 -14.15
C SER A 423 2.70 2.54 -14.89
N PRO A 424 3.11 1.57 -15.72
CA PRO A 424 2.19 0.62 -16.36
C PRO A 424 1.62 -0.42 -15.37
N LEU A 425 2.13 -0.47 -14.13
CA LEU A 425 1.72 -1.43 -13.12
C LEU A 425 0.43 -0.98 -12.40
N ASN A 426 -0.72 -1.25 -13.03
CA ASN A 426 -2.04 -0.83 -12.55
C ASN A 426 -2.83 -1.99 -11.94
N ILE A 427 -2.35 -2.47 -10.79
CA ILE A 427 -2.89 -3.66 -10.13
C ILE A 427 -3.58 -3.37 -8.79
N GLY A 428 -3.63 -2.11 -8.34
CA GLY A 428 -4.33 -1.75 -7.11
C GLY A 428 -4.07 -0.34 -6.60
N VAL A 429 -5.10 0.31 -6.03
CA VAL A 429 -4.99 1.62 -5.35
C VAL A 429 -3.99 1.57 -4.18
N ARG A 430 -3.69 0.39 -3.64
CA ARG A 430 -2.70 0.17 -2.57
C ARG A 430 -1.31 0.75 -2.88
N HIS A 431 -0.92 0.86 -4.15
CA HIS A 431 0.38 1.43 -4.51
C HIS A 431 0.54 2.91 -4.16
N ILE A 432 -0.55 3.67 -4.01
CA ILE A 432 -0.53 5.08 -3.59
C ILE A 432 -0.81 5.25 -2.08
N LEU A 433 -1.00 4.17 -1.34
CA LEU A 433 -1.20 4.17 0.12
C LEU A 433 -0.12 5.00 0.87
N PRO A 434 1.18 4.99 0.47
CA PRO A 434 2.20 5.82 1.13
C PRO A 434 1.94 7.32 1.09
N THR A 435 1.04 7.80 0.22
CA THR A 435 0.72 9.23 0.09
C THR A 435 -0.43 9.69 1.00
N LEU A 436 -1.30 8.77 1.44
CA LEU A 436 -2.51 9.10 2.20
C LEU A 436 -2.24 9.82 3.52
N PRO A 437 -1.26 9.38 4.36
CA PRO A 437 -0.92 10.08 5.59
C PRO A 437 -0.62 11.57 5.37
N PHE A 438 0.11 11.88 4.30
CA PHE A 438 0.49 13.24 3.94
C PHE A 438 -0.70 14.05 3.44
N ILE A 439 -1.53 13.47 2.57
CA ILE A 439 -2.75 14.09 2.04
C ILE A 439 -3.67 14.48 3.20
N TYR A 440 -3.95 13.56 4.13
CA TYR A 440 -4.86 13.82 5.24
C TYR A 440 -4.33 14.93 6.17
N ILE A 441 -3.03 14.94 6.50
CA ILE A 441 -2.43 16.01 7.32
C ILE A 441 -2.53 17.37 6.62
N LEU A 442 -2.24 17.43 5.32
CA LEU A 442 -2.32 18.67 4.53
C LEU A 442 -3.75 19.23 4.45
N SER A 443 -4.73 18.35 4.24
CA SER A 443 -6.14 18.71 4.17
C SER A 443 -6.64 19.25 5.51
N VAL A 444 -6.37 18.54 6.61
CA VAL A 444 -6.79 18.99 7.95
C VAL A 444 -6.04 20.27 8.37
N SER A 445 -4.75 20.40 8.05
CA SER A 445 -4.00 21.65 8.29
C SER A 445 -4.67 22.85 7.63
N SER A 446 -5.15 22.66 6.41
CA SER A 446 -5.86 23.68 5.65
C SER A 446 -7.24 24.01 6.22
N ILE A 447 -8.01 23.00 6.62
CA ILE A 447 -9.31 23.17 7.26
C ILE A 447 -9.17 23.87 8.60
N LYS A 448 -8.19 23.49 9.43
CA LYS A 448 -7.92 24.15 10.72
C LYS A 448 -7.65 25.64 10.53
N LYS A 449 -6.78 26.00 9.59
CA LYS A 449 -6.44 27.42 9.29
C LYS A 449 -7.69 28.23 8.91
N TRP A 450 -8.69 27.60 8.28
CA TRP A 450 -9.98 28.22 7.94
C TRP A 450 -11.00 28.23 9.10
N ALA A 451 -11.04 27.15 9.89
CA ALA A 451 -11.97 26.98 11.00
C ALA A 451 -11.62 27.91 12.17
N ILE A 452 -10.33 28.03 12.49
CA ILE A 452 -9.81 28.84 13.60
C ILE A 452 -9.02 30.02 13.05
N ASN A 453 -9.71 30.95 12.39
CA ASN A 453 -9.08 32.18 11.91
C ASN A 453 -9.06 33.23 13.04
N LYS A 454 -7.88 33.51 13.60
CA LYS A 454 -7.66 34.60 14.57
C LYS A 454 -7.48 35.92 13.83
N GLY A 455 -8.58 36.56 13.43
CA GLY A 455 -8.53 37.94 12.95
C GLY A 455 -8.18 38.91 14.09
N SER A 456 -7.15 39.74 13.91
CA SER A 456 -6.79 40.84 14.82
C SER A 456 -7.84 41.95 14.73
N TYR A 457 -8.38 42.41 15.86
CA TYR A 457 -9.30 43.56 15.86
C TYR A 457 -8.51 44.83 16.17
N GLY A 458 -8.55 45.77 15.22
CA GLY A 458 -8.22 47.17 15.48
C GLY A 458 -9.28 47.82 16.36
N ASN A 459 -8.84 48.72 17.21
CA ASN A 459 -9.57 49.50 18.22
C ASN A 459 -11.04 49.80 17.83
N SER A 460 -12.01 49.13 18.45
CA SER A 460 -13.43 49.54 18.36
C SER A 460 -14.19 49.17 19.64
N ASN A 461 -15.27 49.92 19.93
CA ASN A 461 -16.05 49.93 21.17
C ASN A 461 -16.33 48.53 21.78
N PHE A 462 -16.21 48.44 23.11
CA PHE A 462 -16.34 47.21 23.92
C PHE A 462 -17.59 46.37 23.59
N ILE A 463 -18.75 47.00 23.40
CA ILE A 463 -20.02 46.29 23.10
C ILE A 463 -20.00 45.66 21.70
N LYS A 464 -19.51 46.39 20.68
CA LYS A 464 -19.35 45.84 19.31
C LYS A 464 -18.30 44.73 19.28
N SER A 465 -17.23 44.88 20.06
CA SER A 465 -16.20 43.83 20.25
C SER A 465 -16.79 42.57 20.92
N PHE A 466 -17.65 42.72 21.92
CA PHE A 466 -18.28 41.59 22.63
C PHE A 466 -19.28 40.81 21.76
N PHE A 467 -20.21 41.48 21.08
CA PHE A 467 -21.17 40.82 20.18
C PHE A 467 -20.49 40.21 18.94
N SER A 468 -19.51 40.89 18.34
CA SER A 468 -18.76 40.36 17.20
C SER A 468 -17.82 39.20 17.58
N SER A 469 -17.30 39.19 18.82
CA SER A 469 -16.54 38.06 19.38
C SER A 469 -17.44 36.84 19.60
N THR A 470 -18.62 37.03 20.20
CA THR A 470 -19.57 35.94 20.46
C THR A 470 -20.08 35.31 19.16
N ALA A 471 -20.53 36.11 18.19
CA ALA A 471 -20.97 35.62 16.88
C ALA A 471 -19.84 34.88 16.12
N ARG A 472 -18.60 35.36 16.22
CA ARG A 472 -17.43 34.69 15.63
C ARG A 472 -17.16 33.35 16.32
N ASN A 473 -17.23 33.27 17.65
CA ASN A 473 -17.02 32.02 18.38
C ASN A 473 -18.09 30.99 18.03
N VAL A 474 -19.36 31.40 17.89
CA VAL A 474 -20.45 30.53 17.40
C VAL A 474 -20.18 30.04 15.98
N PHE A 475 -19.77 30.93 15.07
CA PHE A 475 -19.46 30.55 13.69
C PHE A 475 -18.24 29.61 13.59
N GLN A 476 -17.19 29.85 14.37
CA GLN A 476 -16.03 28.95 14.46
C GLN A 476 -16.41 27.59 15.04
N ALA A 477 -17.24 27.56 16.10
CA ALA A 477 -17.78 26.33 16.67
C ALA A 477 -18.61 25.56 15.63
N GLY A 478 -19.44 26.25 14.83
CA GLY A 478 -20.19 25.64 13.74
C GLY A 478 -19.31 24.96 12.68
N LYS A 479 -18.18 25.57 12.31
CA LYS A 479 -17.21 24.96 11.37
C LYS A 479 -16.52 23.73 11.95
N VAL A 480 -16.17 23.78 13.23
CA VAL A 480 -15.59 22.63 13.93
C VAL A 480 -16.62 21.50 14.05
N PHE A 481 -17.86 21.84 14.40
CA PHE A 481 -18.97 20.89 14.43
C PHE A 481 -19.20 20.24 13.06
N LEU A 482 -19.22 21.01 11.98
CA LEU A 482 -19.32 20.47 10.62
C LEU A 482 -18.18 19.48 10.32
N THR A 483 -16.95 19.83 10.70
CA THR A 483 -15.79 18.92 10.52
C THR A 483 -15.99 17.62 11.29
N ILE A 484 -16.47 17.69 12.54
CA ILE A 484 -16.78 16.51 13.37
C ILE A 484 -17.92 15.70 12.76
N ALA A 485 -18.97 16.33 12.23
CA ALA A 485 -20.09 15.65 11.58
C ALA A 485 -19.64 14.88 10.33
N VAL A 486 -18.74 15.46 9.53
CA VAL A 486 -18.14 14.77 8.36
C VAL A 486 -17.27 13.59 8.80
N LEU A 487 -16.51 13.71 9.90
CA LEU A 487 -15.76 12.57 10.47
C LEU A 487 -16.69 11.49 11.04
N ALA A 488 -17.81 11.86 11.65
CA ALA A 488 -18.81 10.90 12.10
C ALA A 488 -19.44 10.14 10.93
N TRP A 489 -19.72 10.83 9.81
CA TRP A 489 -20.17 10.19 8.57
C TRP A 489 -19.11 9.20 8.05
N LEU A 490 -17.83 9.57 8.01
CA LEU A 490 -16.74 8.64 7.65
C LEU A 490 -16.81 7.34 8.48
N PHE A 491 -16.94 7.46 9.80
CA PHE A 491 -17.02 6.27 10.66
C PHE A 491 -18.25 5.40 10.36
N ILE A 492 -19.41 6.00 10.12
CA ILE A 492 -20.63 5.26 9.77
C ILE A 492 -20.46 4.52 8.44
N GLU A 493 -19.86 5.17 7.45
CA GLU A 493 -19.62 4.56 6.13
C GLU A 493 -18.65 3.39 6.22
N THR A 494 -17.56 3.56 6.97
CA THR A 494 -16.60 2.49 7.25
C THR A 494 -17.22 1.35 8.04
N ALA A 495 -17.98 1.64 9.10
CA ALA A 495 -18.66 0.61 9.88
C ALA A 495 -19.65 -0.18 9.02
N SER A 496 -20.35 0.48 8.10
CA SER A 496 -21.30 -0.15 7.16
C SER A 496 -20.60 -1.00 6.10
N ALA A 497 -19.34 -0.71 5.77
CA ALA A 497 -18.55 -1.49 4.83
C ALA A 497 -18.00 -2.79 5.43
N SER A 498 -17.94 -2.90 6.77
CA SER A 498 -17.37 -4.07 7.45
C SER A 498 -18.21 -5.34 7.21
N PRO A 499 -17.59 -6.51 6.97
CA PRO A 499 -16.14 -6.77 6.85
C PRO A 499 -15.54 -6.58 5.44
N TYR A 500 -16.31 -6.16 4.45
CA TYR A 500 -15.96 -6.10 3.02
C TYR A 500 -15.15 -4.85 2.62
N PHE A 501 -14.08 -4.55 3.36
CA PHE A 501 -13.27 -3.35 3.10
C PHE A 501 -12.54 -3.39 1.76
N LEU A 502 -12.06 -4.58 1.34
CA LEU A 502 -11.38 -4.73 0.06
C LEU A 502 -12.33 -4.38 -1.09
N SER A 503 -13.58 -4.83 -1.05
CA SER A 503 -14.58 -4.58 -2.08
C SER A 503 -15.28 -3.23 -1.95
N TYR A 504 -14.96 -2.43 -0.92
CA TYR A 504 -15.56 -1.12 -0.73
C TYR A 504 -15.20 -0.17 -1.87
N TYR A 505 -16.25 0.42 -2.46
CA TYR A 505 -16.22 1.61 -3.30
C TYR A 505 -17.25 2.59 -2.71
N ASN A 506 -17.06 3.89 -2.89
CA ASN A 506 -18.04 4.85 -2.39
C ASN A 506 -19.37 4.77 -3.17
N THR A 507 -20.42 5.35 -2.60
CA THR A 507 -21.78 5.23 -3.14
C THR A 507 -21.94 5.83 -4.55
N LEU A 508 -21.16 6.85 -4.92
CA LEU A 508 -21.16 7.40 -6.29
C LEU A 508 -20.47 6.47 -7.30
N ALA A 509 -19.63 5.56 -6.81
CA ALA A 509 -18.89 4.57 -7.57
C ALA A 509 -19.53 3.17 -7.54
N GLY A 510 -20.82 3.07 -7.20
CA GLY A 510 -21.56 1.80 -7.17
C GLY A 510 -21.56 1.07 -5.82
N GLY A 511 -20.87 1.62 -4.82
CA GLY A 511 -20.82 1.00 -3.48
C GLY A 511 -20.07 -0.32 -3.46
N THR A 512 -20.09 -0.98 -2.30
CA THR A 512 -19.41 -2.28 -2.09
C THR A 512 -19.89 -3.40 -3.03
N ARG A 513 -21.09 -3.32 -3.61
CA ARG A 513 -21.67 -4.40 -4.43
C ARG A 513 -21.34 -4.31 -5.93
N GLU A 514 -21.16 -3.10 -6.46
CA GLU A 514 -20.97 -2.90 -7.90
C GLU A 514 -19.59 -2.32 -8.25
N GLY A 515 -18.72 -2.15 -7.24
CA GLY A 515 -17.36 -1.63 -7.42
C GLY A 515 -16.49 -2.44 -8.41
N TYR A 516 -16.80 -3.73 -8.59
CA TYR A 516 -16.14 -4.60 -9.56
C TYR A 516 -16.25 -4.07 -11.00
N LYS A 517 -17.19 -3.18 -11.31
CA LYS A 517 -17.33 -2.55 -12.65
C LYS A 517 -16.29 -1.47 -12.94
N ILE A 518 -15.56 -1.01 -11.92
CA ILE A 518 -14.55 0.03 -12.06
C ILE A 518 -13.17 -0.59 -12.17
N ALA A 519 -12.77 -1.39 -11.18
CA ALA A 519 -11.53 -2.15 -11.19
C ALA A 519 -11.67 -3.39 -10.29
N THR A 520 -11.01 -4.49 -10.67
CA THR A 520 -10.92 -5.71 -9.85
C THR A 520 -9.49 -5.91 -9.34
N ASP A 521 -9.02 -7.15 -9.26
CA ASP A 521 -7.76 -7.52 -8.60
C ASP A 521 -7.76 -7.04 -7.14
N SER A 522 -6.62 -6.58 -6.63
CA SER A 522 -6.44 -6.05 -5.28
C SER A 522 -7.25 -4.77 -4.98
N ASN A 523 -8.13 -4.31 -5.88
CA ASN A 523 -9.13 -3.29 -5.56
C ASN A 523 -10.49 -3.84 -5.13
N TYR A 524 -10.83 -5.09 -5.46
CA TYR A 524 -12.18 -5.63 -5.22
C TYR A 524 -12.24 -7.14 -5.00
N ASP A 525 -11.48 -7.92 -5.77
CA ASP A 525 -11.49 -9.38 -5.74
C ASP A 525 -10.07 -9.89 -5.82
N TRP A 526 -9.58 -10.35 -4.68
CA TRP A 526 -8.20 -10.82 -4.52
C TRP A 526 -8.12 -12.21 -3.88
N GLY A 527 -9.26 -12.92 -3.91
CA GLY A 527 -9.42 -14.25 -3.34
C GLY A 527 -10.03 -14.30 -1.95
N GLN A 528 -10.38 -13.16 -1.36
CA GLN A 528 -10.79 -13.06 0.03
C GLN A 528 -12.10 -13.79 0.38
N ASP A 529 -12.92 -14.14 -0.60
CA ASP A 529 -14.27 -14.68 -0.39
C ASP A 529 -14.38 -16.22 -0.41
N LEU A 530 -13.27 -16.97 -0.49
CA LEU A 530 -13.34 -18.44 -0.62
C LEU A 530 -13.99 -19.13 0.60
N LYS A 531 -13.73 -18.69 1.83
CA LYS A 531 -14.46 -19.12 3.04
C LYS A 531 -15.97 -18.90 2.93
N ARG A 532 -16.38 -17.79 2.33
CA ARG A 532 -17.81 -17.48 2.14
C ARG A 532 -18.43 -18.38 1.07
N LEU A 533 -17.65 -18.84 0.10
CA LEU A 533 -18.08 -19.88 -0.85
C LEU A 533 -18.25 -21.24 -0.16
N GLU A 534 -17.32 -21.62 0.72
CA GLU A 534 -17.42 -22.82 1.56
C GLU A 534 -18.72 -22.80 2.39
N GLU A 535 -18.97 -21.73 3.14
CA GLU A 535 -20.22 -21.54 3.90
C GLU A 535 -21.48 -21.63 3.01
N PHE A 536 -21.43 -21.08 1.80
CA PHE A 536 -22.54 -21.15 0.84
C PHE A 536 -22.79 -22.59 0.37
N VAL A 537 -21.74 -23.32 0.01
CA VAL A 537 -21.82 -24.72 -0.45
C VAL A 537 -22.40 -25.62 0.65
N GLU A 538 -21.97 -25.42 1.90
CA GLU A 538 -22.48 -26.17 3.05
C GLU A 538 -23.94 -25.85 3.34
N LYS A 539 -24.29 -24.58 3.46
CA LYS A 539 -25.65 -24.13 3.79
C LYS A 539 -26.70 -24.59 2.77
N ASN A 540 -26.31 -24.69 1.50
CA ASN A 540 -27.20 -25.11 0.42
C ASN A 540 -27.12 -26.62 0.12
N ASN A 541 -26.35 -27.39 0.89
CA ASN A 541 -26.13 -28.83 0.69
C ASN A 541 -25.70 -29.18 -0.76
N ILE A 542 -24.82 -28.36 -1.35
CA ILE A 542 -24.35 -28.57 -2.71
C ILE A 542 -23.36 -29.74 -2.72
N LYS A 543 -23.70 -30.80 -3.46
CA LYS A 543 -22.89 -32.02 -3.55
C LYS A 543 -21.65 -31.85 -4.42
N LYS A 544 -21.78 -31.11 -5.52
CA LYS A 544 -20.70 -30.84 -6.47
C LYS A 544 -20.85 -29.45 -7.08
N ILE A 545 -19.74 -28.71 -7.18
CA ILE A 545 -19.67 -27.37 -7.77
C ILE A 545 -18.40 -27.22 -8.62
N ALA A 546 -18.54 -26.65 -9.81
CA ALA A 546 -17.43 -26.25 -10.66
C ALA A 546 -16.91 -24.88 -10.19
N VAL A 547 -15.59 -24.73 -10.02
CA VAL A 547 -15.01 -23.51 -9.46
C VAL A 547 -13.82 -23.02 -10.28
N ASP A 548 -13.89 -21.77 -10.77
CA ASP A 548 -12.76 -21.01 -11.31
C ASP A 548 -12.46 -19.83 -10.36
N TYR A 549 -11.39 -19.97 -9.59
CA TYR A 549 -11.09 -19.11 -8.44
C TYR A 549 -9.80 -18.33 -8.66
N PHE A 550 -9.89 -17.01 -8.46
CA PHE A 550 -8.74 -16.10 -8.39
C PHE A 550 -8.40 -15.83 -6.92
N GLY A 551 -7.29 -16.39 -6.43
CA GLY A 551 -6.83 -16.15 -5.06
C GLY A 551 -5.72 -17.10 -4.61
N GLY A 552 -5.32 -16.96 -3.34
CA GLY A 552 -4.24 -17.77 -2.76
C GLY A 552 -4.72 -18.87 -1.79
N ASP A 553 -6.00 -18.95 -1.46
CA ASP A 553 -6.51 -20.01 -0.59
C ASP A 553 -6.72 -21.32 -1.39
N SER A 554 -6.88 -22.44 -0.69
CA SER A 554 -6.92 -23.78 -1.32
C SER A 554 -8.34 -24.31 -1.45
N LEU A 555 -8.79 -24.52 -2.70
CA LEU A 555 -10.08 -25.18 -2.99
C LEU A 555 -10.14 -26.59 -2.40
N THR A 556 -9.04 -27.34 -2.47
CA THR A 556 -8.96 -28.69 -1.89
C THR A 556 -9.11 -28.67 -0.38
N TYR A 557 -8.45 -27.73 0.30
CA TYR A 557 -8.56 -27.58 1.75
C TYR A 557 -9.97 -27.19 2.20
N ARG A 558 -10.64 -26.30 1.46
CA ARG A 558 -11.96 -25.73 1.83
C ARG A 558 -13.14 -26.60 1.41
N LEU A 559 -13.12 -27.14 0.19
CA LEU A 559 -14.27 -27.82 -0.40
C LEU A 559 -14.08 -29.33 -0.53
N GLY A 560 -12.85 -29.84 -0.37
CA GLY A 560 -12.55 -31.28 -0.47
C GLY A 560 -13.07 -31.89 -1.77
N GLU A 561 -13.83 -32.98 -1.68
CA GLU A 561 -14.38 -33.64 -2.87
C GLU A 561 -15.58 -32.90 -3.51
N LYS A 562 -16.11 -31.85 -2.87
CA LYS A 562 -17.28 -31.11 -3.37
C LYS A 562 -16.96 -30.21 -4.56
N PHE A 563 -15.70 -29.84 -4.80
CA PHE A 563 -15.35 -28.98 -5.94
C PHE A 563 -14.84 -29.77 -7.14
N ALA A 564 -14.97 -29.18 -8.33
CA ALA A 564 -14.23 -29.55 -9.53
C ALA A 564 -13.52 -28.29 -10.05
N PRO A 565 -12.21 -28.33 -10.35
CA PRO A 565 -11.52 -27.19 -10.93
C PRO A 565 -12.11 -26.87 -12.31
N TRP A 566 -12.40 -25.61 -12.57
CA TRP A 566 -13.01 -25.16 -13.81
C TRP A 566 -12.25 -23.97 -14.39
N TRP A 567 -12.43 -23.74 -15.69
CA TRP A 567 -11.93 -22.57 -16.42
C TRP A 567 -12.80 -22.35 -17.65
N SER A 568 -12.72 -21.15 -18.23
CA SER A 568 -13.48 -20.74 -19.42
C SER A 568 -13.46 -21.76 -20.56
N ALA A 569 -12.28 -22.25 -20.94
CA ALA A 569 -12.11 -23.17 -22.06
C ALA A 569 -12.59 -24.62 -21.79
N ARG A 570 -12.97 -24.97 -20.54
CA ARG A 570 -13.58 -26.28 -20.22
C ARG A 570 -15.07 -26.36 -20.60
N ASN A 571 -15.65 -25.26 -21.10
CA ASN A 571 -17.05 -25.18 -21.54
C ASN A 571 -18.07 -25.41 -20.40
N ASP A 572 -19.29 -25.84 -20.72
CA ASP A 572 -20.43 -25.91 -19.79
C ASP A 572 -20.31 -27.10 -18.81
N PRO A 573 -20.22 -26.86 -17.49
CA PRO A 573 -20.07 -27.94 -16.48
C PRO A 573 -21.26 -28.90 -16.42
N ARG A 574 -22.42 -28.55 -16.99
CA ARG A 574 -23.57 -29.46 -17.11
C ARG A 574 -23.29 -30.66 -18.01
N GLU A 575 -22.31 -30.57 -18.90
CA GLU A 575 -21.83 -31.69 -19.72
C GLU A 575 -21.20 -32.79 -18.85
N GLU A 576 -20.61 -32.41 -17.71
CA GLU A 576 -20.07 -33.34 -16.70
C GLU A 576 -21.05 -33.59 -15.54
N GLY A 577 -22.32 -33.18 -15.67
CA GLY A 577 -23.34 -33.38 -14.66
C GLY A 577 -23.24 -32.44 -13.45
N ILE A 578 -22.50 -31.33 -13.55
CA ILE A 578 -22.34 -30.35 -12.48
C ILE A 578 -23.26 -29.14 -12.76
N GLU A 579 -24.22 -28.89 -11.87
CA GLU A 579 -25.23 -27.84 -12.03
C GLU A 579 -24.86 -26.49 -11.39
N TRP A 580 -23.77 -26.45 -10.61
CA TRP A 580 -23.34 -25.24 -9.92
C TRP A 580 -21.99 -24.79 -10.45
N LEU A 581 -21.87 -23.50 -10.76
CA LEU A 581 -20.63 -22.85 -11.16
C LEU A 581 -20.36 -21.68 -10.24
N ALA A 582 -19.16 -21.60 -9.67
CA ALA A 582 -18.65 -20.42 -8.96
C ALA A 582 -17.44 -19.86 -9.72
N VAL A 583 -17.44 -18.55 -9.99
CA VAL A 583 -16.33 -17.88 -10.66
C VAL A 583 -15.99 -16.59 -9.94
N SER A 584 -14.70 -16.36 -9.69
CA SER A 584 -14.20 -15.07 -9.21
C SER A 584 -14.53 -13.96 -10.21
N VAL A 585 -15.08 -12.85 -9.73
CA VAL A 585 -15.47 -11.71 -10.58
C VAL A 585 -14.27 -11.08 -11.27
N ASN A 586 -13.06 -11.18 -10.68
CA ASN A 586 -11.83 -10.78 -11.36
C ASN A 586 -11.61 -11.58 -12.65
N THR A 587 -11.79 -12.90 -12.58
CA THR A 587 -11.66 -13.79 -13.75
C THR A 587 -12.73 -13.47 -14.79
N LEU A 588 -13.99 -13.30 -14.36
CA LEU A 588 -15.08 -12.96 -15.28
C LEU A 588 -14.83 -11.62 -15.99
N ASN A 589 -14.45 -10.58 -15.25
CA ASN A 589 -14.16 -9.28 -15.84
C ASN A 589 -12.99 -9.36 -16.82
N GLN A 590 -11.93 -10.08 -16.49
CA GLN A 590 -10.81 -10.27 -17.42
C GLN A 590 -11.20 -11.06 -18.68
N ALA A 591 -12.16 -11.97 -18.57
CA ALA A 591 -12.65 -12.77 -19.69
C ALA A 591 -13.69 -12.08 -20.57
N THR A 592 -14.59 -11.27 -19.99
CA THR A 592 -15.75 -10.72 -20.74
C THR A 592 -15.58 -9.27 -21.16
N ALA A 593 -14.64 -8.52 -20.56
CA ALA A 593 -14.38 -7.13 -20.91
C ALA A 593 -13.75 -6.98 -22.30
N LYS A 594 -13.82 -5.76 -22.83
CA LYS A 594 -13.28 -5.44 -24.16
C LYS A 594 -11.74 -5.38 -24.10
N PRO A 595 -11.02 -6.11 -24.96
CA PRO A 595 -9.58 -5.99 -25.02
C PRO A 595 -9.16 -4.63 -25.58
N HIS A 596 -8.20 -3.98 -24.91
CA HIS A 596 -7.55 -2.79 -25.44
C HIS A 596 -6.70 -3.17 -26.67
N GLN A 597 -6.39 -2.20 -27.54
CA GLN A 597 -5.59 -2.45 -28.74
C GLN A 597 -4.25 -3.15 -28.40
N GLY A 598 -3.99 -4.28 -29.05
CA GLY A 598 -2.79 -5.10 -28.83
C GLY A 598 -2.91 -6.13 -27.70
N PHE A 599 -4.06 -6.22 -27.01
CA PHE A 599 -4.34 -7.30 -26.06
C PHE A 599 -4.94 -8.50 -26.80
N GLU A 600 -4.21 -9.61 -26.86
CA GLU A 600 -4.68 -10.85 -27.45
C GLU A 600 -5.32 -11.74 -26.39
N ARG A 601 -6.52 -12.25 -26.68
CA ARG A 601 -7.23 -13.24 -25.87
C ARG A 601 -7.91 -14.23 -26.80
N LYS A 602 -7.84 -15.52 -26.49
CA LYS A 602 -8.53 -16.53 -27.28
C LYS A 602 -10.01 -16.50 -26.99
N GLN A 603 -10.83 -16.81 -27.99
CA GLN A 603 -12.29 -16.83 -27.84
C GLN A 603 -12.79 -17.86 -26.81
N GLU A 604 -12.09 -19.00 -26.70
CA GLU A 604 -12.36 -20.04 -25.69
C GLU A 604 -12.21 -19.53 -24.25
N ASP A 605 -11.46 -18.45 -24.03
CA ASP A 605 -11.22 -17.88 -22.71
C ASP A 605 -12.31 -16.89 -22.26
N GLU A 606 -13.31 -16.60 -23.10
CA GLU A 606 -14.24 -15.47 -22.92
C GLU A 606 -15.57 -15.81 -22.22
N TYR A 607 -15.71 -17.04 -21.71
CA TYR A 607 -16.94 -17.50 -21.06
C TYR A 607 -18.22 -17.32 -21.92
N LEU A 608 -18.10 -17.36 -23.26
CA LEU A 608 -19.25 -17.18 -24.16
C LEU A 608 -20.33 -18.26 -23.96
N TRP A 609 -19.94 -19.47 -23.61
CA TRP A 609 -20.87 -20.55 -23.28
C TRP A 609 -21.74 -20.21 -22.07
N LEU A 610 -21.23 -19.46 -21.08
CA LEU A 610 -22.00 -19.04 -19.92
C LEU A 610 -23.05 -18.00 -20.32
N LYS A 611 -22.72 -17.11 -21.26
CA LYS A 611 -23.70 -16.19 -21.87
C LYS A 611 -24.77 -16.96 -22.65
N ALA A 612 -24.37 -17.96 -23.44
CA ALA A 612 -25.29 -18.83 -24.17
C ALA A 612 -26.25 -19.57 -23.22
N ALA A 613 -25.72 -20.17 -22.14
CA ALA A 613 -26.49 -20.88 -21.13
C ALA A 613 -27.52 -19.99 -20.40
N ARG A 614 -27.33 -18.67 -20.45
CA ARG A 614 -28.23 -17.67 -19.86
C ARG A 614 -29.05 -16.90 -20.90
N SER A 615 -29.06 -17.34 -22.16
CA SER A 615 -29.78 -16.69 -23.27
C SER A 615 -29.40 -15.21 -23.45
N LEU A 616 -28.13 -14.88 -23.19
CA LEU A 616 -27.58 -13.53 -23.36
C LEU A 616 -26.85 -13.39 -24.70
N PRO A 617 -26.73 -12.16 -25.25
CA PRO A 617 -25.93 -11.91 -26.45
C PRO A 617 -24.48 -12.38 -26.27
N LEU A 618 -23.94 -13.05 -27.30
CA LEU A 618 -22.55 -13.52 -27.35
C LEU A 618 -21.60 -12.37 -27.71
N SER A 619 -21.61 -11.30 -26.91
CA SER A 619 -20.75 -10.13 -27.10
C SER A 619 -19.92 -9.84 -25.86
N LEU A 620 -18.78 -9.17 -26.05
CA LEU A 620 -17.94 -8.71 -24.94
C LEU A 620 -18.58 -7.51 -24.25
N SER A 621 -18.80 -7.66 -22.95
CA SER A 621 -19.56 -6.74 -22.10
C SER A 621 -19.38 -7.14 -20.63
N GLU A 622 -20.27 -6.67 -19.75
CA GLU A 622 -20.26 -7.06 -18.34
C GLU A 622 -20.45 -8.57 -18.15
N PRO A 623 -19.93 -9.14 -17.04
CA PRO A 623 -20.23 -10.50 -16.63
C PRO A 623 -21.74 -10.77 -16.52
N PRO A 624 -22.22 -11.98 -16.83
CA PRO A 624 -23.61 -12.35 -16.61
C PRO A 624 -24.01 -12.16 -15.15
N LYS A 625 -25.21 -11.62 -14.90
CA LYS A 625 -25.73 -11.45 -13.54
C LYS A 625 -25.79 -12.82 -12.83
N PRO A 626 -25.17 -12.97 -11.65
CA PRO A 626 -25.17 -14.23 -10.92
C PRO A 626 -26.52 -14.49 -10.23
N ASP A 627 -26.78 -15.76 -9.91
CA ASP A 627 -27.95 -16.15 -9.10
C ASP A 627 -27.68 -15.89 -7.62
N PHE A 628 -26.43 -16.10 -7.18
CA PHE A 628 -25.96 -15.84 -5.82
C PHE A 628 -24.55 -15.24 -5.83
N ILE A 629 -24.18 -14.57 -4.75
CA ILE A 629 -22.81 -14.05 -4.56
C ILE A 629 -22.32 -14.55 -3.21
N ALA A 630 -21.18 -15.23 -3.19
CA ALA A 630 -20.46 -15.54 -1.95
C ALA A 630 -19.59 -14.33 -1.60
N GLY A 631 -19.89 -13.71 -0.45
CA GLY A 631 -19.31 -12.42 -0.07
C GLY A 631 -19.71 -11.30 -1.02
N THR A 632 -18.73 -10.82 -1.78
CA THR A 632 -18.89 -9.76 -2.77
C THR A 632 -18.26 -10.11 -4.12
N SER A 633 -17.32 -11.06 -4.17
CA SER A 633 -16.48 -11.27 -5.33
C SER A 633 -16.57 -12.62 -6.01
N ILE A 634 -17.22 -13.62 -5.42
CA ILE A 634 -17.43 -14.92 -6.07
C ILE A 634 -18.87 -15.01 -6.57
N PHE A 635 -19.03 -15.03 -7.89
CA PHE A 635 -20.31 -15.11 -8.58
C PHE A 635 -20.71 -16.56 -8.75
N ILE A 636 -21.93 -16.90 -8.34
CA ILE A 636 -22.45 -18.27 -8.34
C ILE A 636 -23.65 -18.36 -9.28
N TYR A 637 -23.60 -19.35 -10.16
CA TYR A 637 -24.62 -19.64 -11.16
C TYR A 637 -25.19 -21.04 -10.93
N HIS A 638 -26.52 -21.14 -10.91
CA HIS A 638 -27.25 -22.39 -10.85
C HIS A 638 -27.74 -22.75 -12.25
N LEU A 639 -26.96 -23.57 -12.93
CA LEU A 639 -27.17 -23.99 -14.31
C LEU A 639 -28.05 -25.25 -14.31
N LYS A 640 -29.34 -25.12 -13.99
CA LYS A 640 -30.26 -26.26 -14.19
C LYS A 640 -30.34 -26.63 -15.67
N LYS A 641 -30.49 -27.91 -15.98
CA LYS A 641 -30.90 -28.34 -17.32
C LYS A 641 -32.34 -27.86 -17.54
N SER A 642 -32.52 -27.08 -18.61
CA SER A 642 -33.83 -26.60 -19.09
C SER A 642 -34.69 -27.76 -19.57
#